data_AF-A0A7W1NLW6-F1
#
_entry.id   AF-A0A7W1NLW6-F1
#
_cell.length_a   1.000
_cell.length_b   1.000
_cell.length_c   1.000
_cell.angle_alpha   90.00
_cell.angle_beta   90.00
_cell.angle_gamma   90.00
#
_symmetry.space_group_name_H-M   'P 1'
#
loop_
_entity.id
_entity.type
_entity.pdbx_description
1 polymer ?
#
loop_
_entity_poly.entity_id
_entity_poly.type
_entity_poly.pdbx_seq_one_letter_code
_entity_poly.pdbx_strand_id
1 'polypeptide(L)'
;MKRTLIYTVLVFASLFLLLGNIFVANAQPFASNPILLVVNDGAPNTFGRYYGEILRAEGLNSYDVTTIGTVNAATMAQYRVVILAETILTVGQAADFSTYVTGGGYLIAMRPDIQIGSLFGLSALQGTQSDGYLRLNGSGPSAGLPTATLQIHGTVDQYTPTGGAVALAQLYSDATTATPYAAVIQDATGHGTAFNFDLATNIILMRQGNPANADVDTDTDMILRTIDLFQGVGGTAPWVDLNKMLIPQADEQQRFFARLILQAINANQPTPQMWYFPDTHKTMMILTGDAHANPPAWYQQVIDILNIYNAKMTFYLSIGGGLTDADVQPWRAQGHEFGIHPYAFKLDGYPPYNITSLSEGYTAYSTIWYPMTFSSPKSLTVRNHQLAWLGWTDAADIAVSHGLEMDTNFYDWGPWLKKPDNTWAHGYVTGSGQPMKFIKADGTIMPYYQQLTQLVDEQMFPVDPGYPNENLTPAGATVISKQLIDASELGDYATIMTQFHVDYINDTQLWINDTLAYAQSKNIPMWNADQWLSFTKSRHDANYINNVWSDATRILTFNMTAATDPNANLSTMVPLSFNGSPLVSISIDGSIVPYTTQTINGISQAFATTTAGNHAFIVSYQPPTPTPTATATNTATATSTSTPTPTDTPTSTFTNTATSTASLTPLATRTALPTNTGLPSGGTPGNSATATAMSNATTVASNSSAALATYFAMGTRQGPGRRDIFDPAISKVGFLRAGETGVLGEKIEWVITVSNPSDVTGRNVVITDTLVDGLRVDKAVTSAGTATINGQKVTITIPVLLPDQVVQISIFTTTLSGVDLHNTACLRADGLSAPKCATGLLVSQLPSTGFAGWRLNWVLTVIGALGFITLLTVGFWIRRKPRLTRSS
;
A
#
# COMPACT_ATOMS: atom_id res chain seq x y z
N MET A 1 7.77 66.29 -4.54
CA MET A 1 7.49 65.03 -5.27
C MET A 1 7.83 63.76 -4.49
N LYS A 2 8.92 63.66 -3.71
CA LYS A 2 9.25 62.42 -2.96
C LYS A 2 8.36 62.11 -1.74
N ARG A 3 7.77 63.11 -1.09
CA ARG A 3 6.85 62.89 0.06
C ARG A 3 5.47 62.37 -0.38
N THR A 4 4.96 62.84 -1.52
CA THR A 4 3.64 62.45 -2.03
C THR A 4 3.60 60.98 -2.46
N LEU A 5 4.69 60.44 -3.04
CA LEU A 5 4.78 59.03 -3.44
C LEU A 5 4.80 58.07 -2.25
N ILE A 6 5.43 58.45 -1.13
CA ILE A 6 5.45 57.65 0.10
C ILE A 6 4.07 57.59 0.75
N TYR A 7 3.32 58.71 0.74
CA TYR A 7 1.93 58.71 1.21
C TYR A 7 1.00 57.92 0.27
N THR A 8 1.20 57.93 -1.05
CA THR A 8 0.39 57.11 -1.96
C THR A 8 0.68 55.62 -1.78
N VAL A 9 1.94 55.21 -1.59
CA VAL A 9 2.30 53.80 -1.34
C VAL A 9 1.83 53.32 0.03
N LEU A 10 1.90 54.16 1.07
CA LEU A 10 1.35 53.82 2.39
C LEU A 10 -0.18 53.79 2.39
N VAL A 11 -0.86 54.67 1.67
CA VAL A 11 -2.33 54.63 1.55
C VAL A 11 -2.77 53.42 0.73
N PHE A 12 -2.03 53.01 -0.31
CA PHE A 12 -2.30 51.77 -1.06
C PHE A 12 -1.96 50.49 -0.26
N ALA A 13 -0.89 50.48 0.54
CA ALA A 13 -0.57 49.37 1.43
C ALA A 13 -1.58 49.23 2.58
N SER A 14 -2.05 50.35 3.13
CA SER A 14 -3.12 50.38 4.13
C SER A 14 -4.48 50.00 3.52
N LEU A 15 -4.76 50.35 2.25
CA LEU A 15 -5.96 49.87 1.54
C LEU A 15 -5.88 48.38 1.25
N PHE A 16 -4.70 47.82 0.93
CA PHE A 16 -4.50 46.38 0.76
C PHE A 16 -4.61 45.61 2.09
N LEU A 17 -4.13 46.18 3.20
CA LEU A 17 -4.26 45.61 4.54
C LEU A 17 -5.69 45.77 5.13
N LEU A 18 -6.48 46.76 4.70
CA LEU A 18 -7.90 46.88 5.04
C LEU A 18 -8.83 46.08 4.12
N LEU A 19 -8.44 45.79 2.88
CA LEU A 19 -9.22 44.95 1.95
C LEU A 19 -9.01 43.44 2.19
N GLY A 20 -8.03 43.04 3.00
CA GLY A 20 -7.87 41.65 3.47
C GLY A 20 -8.89 41.21 4.53
N ASN A 21 -9.74 42.11 5.03
CA ASN A 21 -10.67 41.82 6.14
C ASN A 21 -12.15 42.15 5.86
N ILE A 22 -12.55 42.42 4.61
CA ILE A 22 -13.96 42.68 4.29
C ILE A 22 -14.37 41.94 3.01
N PHE A 23 -14.62 40.64 3.15
CA PHE A 23 -15.72 39.89 2.54
C PHE A 23 -15.89 38.57 3.30
N VAL A 24 -16.61 38.59 4.43
CA VAL A 24 -17.39 37.42 4.85
C VAL A 24 -18.85 37.84 4.74
N ALA A 25 -19.32 37.92 3.49
CA ALA A 25 -20.75 37.94 3.23
C ALA A 25 -21.24 36.49 3.35
N ASN A 26 -21.90 36.20 4.48
CA ASN A 26 -22.69 35.01 4.81
C ASN A 26 -22.77 33.89 3.76
N ALA A 27 -22.07 32.79 4.04
CA ALA A 27 -22.60 31.44 3.89
C ALA A 27 -21.69 30.44 4.62
N GLN A 28 -22.12 29.90 5.76
CA GLN A 28 -22.10 28.44 5.96
C GLN A 28 -23.14 28.09 7.05
N PRO A 29 -24.23 27.39 6.72
CA PRO A 29 -25.01 26.63 7.70
C PRO A 29 -24.31 25.32 8.12
N PHE A 30 -23.03 25.14 7.78
CA PHE A 30 -22.27 23.90 7.96
C PHE A 30 -21.08 24.09 8.92
N ALA A 31 -20.72 23.02 9.63
CA ALA A 31 -19.58 22.93 10.53
C ALA A 31 -18.26 23.08 9.77
N SER A 32 -17.22 23.52 10.48
CA SER A 32 -15.87 23.70 9.92
C SER A 32 -15.18 22.38 9.55
N ASN A 33 -15.61 21.28 10.15
CA ASN A 33 -15.18 19.92 9.83
C ASN A 33 -16.26 19.23 8.98
N PRO A 34 -15.93 18.64 7.82
CA PRO A 34 -16.92 18.09 6.90
C PRO A 34 -17.52 16.75 7.35
N ILE A 35 -16.83 16.00 8.21
CA ILE A 35 -17.21 14.63 8.60
C ILE A 35 -17.70 14.60 10.04
N LEU A 36 -18.85 13.96 10.30
CA LEU A 36 -19.28 13.59 11.64
C LEU A 36 -19.24 12.08 11.81
N LEU A 37 -18.41 11.59 12.74
CA LEU A 37 -18.42 10.21 13.19
C LEU A 37 -19.36 10.07 14.40
N VAL A 38 -20.44 9.29 14.23
CA VAL A 38 -21.39 8.96 15.28
C VAL A 38 -21.07 7.57 15.82
N VAL A 39 -20.74 7.51 17.11
CA VAL A 39 -20.42 6.26 17.83
C VAL A 39 -21.47 5.95 18.90
N ASN A 40 -21.52 4.69 19.34
CA ASN A 40 -22.28 4.29 20.52
C ASN A 40 -21.36 3.58 21.51
N ASP A 41 -20.84 4.32 22.49
CA ASP A 41 -19.96 3.76 23.53
C ASP A 41 -20.65 2.74 24.44
N GLY A 42 -21.99 2.65 24.39
CA GLY A 42 -22.77 1.64 25.10
C GLY A 42 -23.18 0.44 24.24
N ALA A 43 -22.75 0.36 22.98
CA ALA A 43 -23.03 -0.78 22.13
C ALA A 43 -22.19 -2.02 22.54
N PRO A 44 -22.67 -3.24 22.26
CA PRO A 44 -21.87 -4.45 22.46
C PRO A 44 -20.56 -4.46 21.64
N ASN A 45 -20.58 -3.89 20.42
CA ASN A 45 -19.36 -3.65 19.65
C ASN A 45 -18.70 -2.36 20.15
N THR A 46 -17.50 -2.49 20.73
CA THR A 46 -16.74 -1.41 21.36
C THR A 46 -15.79 -0.68 20.40
N PHE A 47 -15.71 -1.11 19.12
CA PHE A 47 -14.70 -0.63 18.18
C PHE A 47 -15.09 0.62 17.38
N GLY A 48 -16.28 1.20 17.61
CA GLY A 48 -16.77 2.35 16.83
C GLY A 48 -15.85 3.58 16.83
N ARG A 49 -15.05 3.79 17.89
CA ARG A 49 -14.08 4.91 17.93
C ARG A 49 -12.86 4.69 17.03
N TYR A 50 -12.57 3.45 16.64
CA TYR A 50 -11.42 3.13 15.79
C TYR A 50 -11.58 3.64 14.35
N TYR A 51 -12.80 4.00 13.92
CA TYR A 51 -13.00 4.76 12.69
C TYR A 51 -12.21 6.08 12.68
N GLY A 52 -11.98 6.70 13.84
CA GLY A 52 -11.10 7.87 13.95
C GLY A 52 -9.65 7.58 13.55
N GLU A 53 -9.14 6.38 13.85
CA GLU A 53 -7.80 5.94 13.46
C GLU A 53 -7.74 5.60 11.97
N ILE A 54 -8.79 4.97 11.41
CA ILE A 54 -8.91 4.72 9.97
C ILE A 54 -8.92 6.04 9.18
N LEU A 55 -9.70 7.03 9.63
CA LEU A 55 -9.74 8.36 9.02
C LEU A 55 -8.35 9.02 9.07
N ARG A 56 -7.62 8.90 10.18
CA ARG A 56 -6.26 9.43 10.32
C ARG A 56 -5.23 8.73 9.44
N ALA A 57 -5.30 7.40 9.34
CA ALA A 57 -4.44 6.62 8.46
C ALA A 57 -4.61 7.09 7.01
N GLU A 58 -5.85 7.25 6.56
CA GLU A 58 -6.20 7.74 5.22
C GLU A 58 -6.04 9.27 5.04
N GLY A 59 -5.59 10.00 6.07
CA GLY A 59 -5.31 11.43 5.97
C GLY A 59 -6.55 12.33 5.92
N LEU A 60 -7.71 11.81 6.34
CA LEU A 60 -8.98 12.53 6.47
C LEU A 60 -9.13 13.08 7.90
N ASN A 61 -8.22 13.98 8.30
CA ASN A 61 -8.05 14.41 9.69
C ASN A 61 -8.91 15.64 10.04
N SER A 62 -10.04 15.84 9.35
CA SER A 62 -10.98 16.95 9.58
C SER A 62 -12.37 16.37 9.85
N TYR A 63 -12.59 15.98 11.10
CA TYR A 63 -13.82 15.33 11.53
C TYR A 63 -14.14 15.64 12.99
N ASP A 64 -15.42 15.58 13.32
CA ASP A 64 -15.90 15.58 14.70
C ASP A 64 -16.39 14.18 15.08
N VAL A 65 -16.34 13.87 16.38
CA VAL A 65 -16.88 12.63 16.93
C VAL A 65 -17.99 12.98 17.92
N THR A 66 -19.12 12.28 17.83
CA THR A 66 -20.22 12.43 18.78
C THR A 66 -20.81 11.08 19.17
N THR A 67 -21.52 11.04 20.30
CA THR A 67 -22.23 9.83 20.72
C THR A 67 -23.68 9.86 20.24
N ILE A 68 -24.22 8.69 19.91
CA ILE A 68 -25.56 8.49 19.34
C ILE A 68 -26.71 9.09 20.19
N GLY A 69 -26.49 9.28 21.49
CA GLY A 69 -27.48 9.89 22.40
C GLY A 69 -27.56 11.41 22.32
N THR A 70 -26.64 12.08 21.60
CA THR A 70 -26.52 13.55 21.56
C THR A 70 -26.74 14.14 20.18
N VAL A 71 -26.97 13.29 19.18
CA VAL A 71 -27.16 13.69 17.77
C VAL A 71 -28.65 13.66 17.41
N ASN A 72 -29.06 14.56 16.51
CA ASN A 72 -30.36 14.58 15.86
C ASN A 72 -30.20 15.06 14.40
N ALA A 73 -31.29 15.09 13.63
CA ALA A 73 -31.24 15.50 12.22
C ALA A 73 -30.64 16.89 11.99
N ALA A 74 -30.93 17.86 12.88
CA ALA A 74 -30.45 19.23 12.75
C ALA A 74 -28.94 19.36 13.01
N THR A 75 -28.41 18.60 13.97
CA THR A 75 -26.95 18.54 14.20
C THR A 75 -26.25 17.87 13.02
N MET A 76 -26.78 16.75 12.51
CA MET A 76 -26.20 16.05 11.36
C MET A 76 -26.17 16.89 10.08
N ALA A 77 -27.22 17.71 9.85
CA ALA A 77 -27.31 18.59 8.69
C ALA A 77 -26.19 19.65 8.62
N GLN A 78 -25.42 19.86 9.69
CA GLN A 78 -24.26 20.75 9.70
C GLN A 78 -23.03 20.10 9.05
N TYR A 79 -23.04 18.79 8.79
CA TYR A 79 -21.90 18.06 8.24
C TYR A 79 -22.17 17.66 6.78
N ARG A 80 -21.09 17.51 6.01
CA ARG A 80 -21.15 17.06 4.61
C ARG A 80 -21.47 15.57 4.53
N VAL A 81 -20.95 14.79 5.47
CA VAL A 81 -21.17 13.35 5.56
C VAL A 81 -21.20 12.90 7.00
N VAL A 82 -22.11 12.00 7.32
CA VAL A 82 -22.21 11.32 8.61
C VAL A 82 -21.79 9.87 8.45
N ILE A 83 -20.90 9.42 9.32
CA ILE A 83 -20.48 8.02 9.44
C ILE A 83 -21.15 7.48 10.71
N LEU A 84 -21.92 6.40 10.58
CA LEU A 84 -22.55 5.72 11.70
C LEU A 84 -21.85 4.38 11.95
N ALA A 85 -21.15 4.26 13.08
CA ALA A 85 -20.60 3.00 13.55
C ALA A 85 -21.72 2.00 13.88
N GLU A 86 -21.42 0.70 13.89
CA GLU A 86 -22.39 -0.35 14.20
C GLU A 86 -23.12 -0.08 15.53
N THR A 87 -24.45 0.04 15.46
CA THR A 87 -25.28 0.24 16.64
C THR A 87 -26.75 -0.10 16.37
N ILE A 88 -27.45 -0.50 17.43
CA ILE A 88 -28.92 -0.54 17.46
C ILE A 88 -29.44 0.89 17.64
N LEU A 89 -30.56 1.22 16.99
CA LEU A 89 -31.20 2.53 17.07
C LEU A 89 -32.52 2.48 17.82
N THR A 90 -32.82 3.52 18.59
CA THR A 90 -34.20 3.79 19.02
C THR A 90 -35.02 4.30 17.83
N VAL A 91 -36.35 4.19 17.93
CA VAL A 91 -37.27 4.73 16.90
C VAL A 91 -37.03 6.21 16.61
N GLY A 92 -36.74 7.01 17.66
CA GLY A 92 -36.42 8.44 17.50
C GLY A 92 -35.14 8.67 16.71
N GLN A 93 -34.06 7.94 17.03
CA GLN A 93 -32.79 8.05 16.32
C GLN A 93 -32.92 7.59 14.86
N ALA A 94 -33.65 6.49 14.59
CA ALA A 94 -33.92 6.04 13.22
C ALA A 94 -34.68 7.10 12.39
N ALA A 95 -35.63 7.79 13.02
CA ALA A 95 -36.34 8.91 12.40
C ALA A 95 -35.43 10.12 12.13
N ASP A 96 -34.48 10.41 13.02
CA ASP A 96 -33.47 11.46 12.83
C ASP A 96 -32.57 11.18 11.62
N PHE A 97 -32.02 9.97 11.49
CA PHE A 97 -31.22 9.60 10.32
C PHE A 97 -32.03 9.61 9.03
N SER A 98 -33.27 9.11 9.07
CA SER A 98 -34.16 9.14 7.91
C SER A 98 -34.46 10.58 7.45
N THR A 99 -34.69 11.48 8.40
CA THR A 99 -34.92 12.90 8.14
C THR A 99 -33.66 13.55 7.55
N TYR A 100 -32.47 13.24 8.09
CA TYR A 100 -31.20 13.75 7.58
C TYR A 100 -30.95 13.34 6.12
N VAL A 101 -31.08 12.04 5.81
CA VAL A 101 -30.86 11.53 4.44
C VAL A 101 -31.91 12.07 3.47
N THR A 102 -33.19 12.10 3.88
CA THR A 102 -34.27 12.69 3.05
C THR A 102 -34.06 14.18 2.80
N GLY A 103 -33.38 14.87 3.73
CA GLY A 103 -32.95 16.27 3.58
C GLY A 103 -31.75 16.47 2.65
N GLY A 104 -31.22 15.41 2.03
CA GLY A 104 -30.05 15.44 1.15
C GLY A 104 -28.71 15.19 1.85
N GLY A 105 -28.74 14.78 3.12
CA GLY A 105 -27.53 14.38 3.85
C GLY A 105 -26.91 13.09 3.31
N TYR A 106 -25.59 12.95 3.42
CA TYR A 106 -24.87 11.72 3.05
C TYR A 106 -24.61 10.88 4.30
N LEU A 107 -25.11 9.65 4.33
CA LEU A 107 -24.93 8.70 5.42
C LEU A 107 -24.15 7.47 4.94
N ILE A 108 -23.05 7.16 5.64
CA ILE A 108 -22.33 5.89 5.52
C ILE A 108 -22.52 5.11 6.82
N ALA A 109 -23.15 3.94 6.78
CA ALA A 109 -23.44 3.15 7.96
C ALA A 109 -22.79 1.76 7.93
N MET A 110 -22.38 1.30 9.11
CA MET A 110 -21.71 0.02 9.33
C MET A 110 -22.71 -0.93 9.98
N ARG A 111 -22.99 -2.08 9.35
CA ARG A 111 -24.06 -3.02 9.73
C ARG A 111 -25.32 -2.30 10.23
N PRO A 112 -25.98 -1.51 9.35
CA PRO A 112 -27.04 -0.59 9.78
C PRO A 112 -28.20 -1.32 10.47
N ASP A 113 -28.75 -0.69 11.50
CA ASP A 113 -30.00 -1.13 12.14
C ASP A 113 -31.12 -1.27 11.09
N ILE A 114 -31.91 -2.34 11.19
CA ILE A 114 -32.97 -2.67 10.22
C ILE A 114 -33.98 -1.54 10.02
N GLN A 115 -34.18 -0.68 11.02
CA GLN A 115 -35.10 0.47 10.94
C GLN A 115 -34.69 1.51 9.90
N ILE A 116 -33.41 1.59 9.55
CA ILE A 116 -32.89 2.51 8.52
C ILE A 116 -32.44 1.78 7.25
N GLY A 117 -32.64 0.46 7.15
CA GLY A 117 -32.18 -0.34 6.00
C GLY A 117 -32.70 0.15 4.65
N SER A 118 -33.91 0.71 4.60
CA SER A 118 -34.48 1.26 3.37
C SER A 118 -33.73 2.49 2.84
N LEU A 119 -32.99 3.22 3.68
CA LEU A 119 -32.18 4.37 3.24
C LEU A 119 -31.04 3.95 2.31
N PHE A 120 -30.63 2.67 2.39
CA PHE A 120 -29.53 2.10 1.59
C PHE A 120 -30.04 1.15 0.50
N GLY A 121 -31.37 0.99 0.38
CA GLY A 121 -31.99 0.01 -0.52
C GLY A 121 -31.78 -1.44 -0.11
N LEU A 122 -31.68 -1.73 1.20
CA LEU A 122 -31.58 -3.12 1.69
C LEU A 122 -32.93 -3.83 1.68
N SER A 123 -32.93 -5.09 1.26
CA SER A 123 -34.07 -6.00 1.40
C SER A 123 -34.32 -6.39 2.87
N ALA A 124 -35.28 -7.28 3.12
CA ALA A 124 -35.30 -8.03 4.37
C ALA A 124 -34.01 -8.87 4.51
N LEU A 125 -33.50 -8.99 5.73
CA LEU A 125 -32.32 -9.80 6.05
C LEU A 125 -32.57 -11.26 5.66
N GLN A 126 -31.67 -11.83 4.86
CA GLN A 126 -31.76 -13.23 4.41
C GLN A 126 -30.99 -14.18 5.31
N GLY A 127 -29.98 -13.68 6.02
CA GLY A 127 -29.10 -14.45 6.90
C GLY A 127 -27.86 -13.66 7.26
N THR A 128 -26.92 -14.32 7.93
CA THR A 128 -25.61 -13.77 8.27
C THR A 128 -24.53 -14.77 7.88
N GLN A 129 -23.33 -14.26 7.58
CA GLN A 129 -22.13 -15.06 7.37
C GLN A 129 -21.07 -14.64 8.39
N SER A 130 -20.31 -15.60 8.91
CA SER A 130 -19.06 -15.31 9.62
C SER A 130 -17.95 -15.20 8.59
N ASP A 131 -17.21 -14.10 8.64
CA ASP A 131 -16.10 -13.81 7.75
C ASP A 131 -16.52 -13.83 6.27
N GLY A 132 -15.56 -13.84 5.37
CA GLY A 132 -15.79 -13.97 3.93
C GLY A 132 -14.81 -13.13 3.16
N TYR A 133 -15.22 -12.75 1.95
CA TYR A 133 -14.43 -11.89 1.09
C TYR A 133 -15.32 -10.85 0.42
N LEU A 134 -14.78 -9.67 0.13
CA LEU A 134 -15.40 -8.71 -0.77
C LEU A 134 -14.61 -8.58 -2.06
N ARG A 135 -15.30 -8.31 -3.16
CA ARG A 135 -14.67 -7.89 -4.42
C ARG A 135 -15.19 -6.52 -4.82
N LEU A 136 -14.27 -5.58 -4.99
CA LEU A 136 -14.58 -4.24 -5.47
C LEU A 136 -15.00 -4.27 -6.95
N ASN A 137 -15.92 -3.38 -7.34
CA ASN A 137 -16.45 -3.35 -8.71
C ASN A 137 -15.51 -2.70 -9.75
N GLY A 138 -14.38 -2.12 -9.32
CA GLY A 138 -13.36 -1.52 -10.19
C GLY A 138 -13.74 -0.16 -10.79
N SER A 139 -14.82 0.46 -10.31
CA SER A 139 -15.36 1.73 -10.82
C SER A 139 -15.65 2.73 -9.69
N GLY A 140 -15.81 4.00 -10.05
CA GLY A 140 -16.12 5.07 -9.09
C GLY A 140 -15.09 5.12 -7.95
N PRO A 141 -15.51 5.08 -6.67
CA PRO A 141 -14.61 5.06 -5.52
C PRO A 141 -13.60 3.89 -5.52
N SER A 142 -13.87 2.79 -6.22
CA SER A 142 -12.93 1.65 -6.30
C SER A 142 -12.03 1.66 -7.54
N ALA A 143 -12.13 2.67 -8.41
CA ALA A 143 -11.30 2.75 -9.61
C ALA A 143 -9.81 2.77 -9.27
N GLY A 144 -9.02 1.86 -9.85
CA GLY A 144 -7.59 1.74 -9.58
C GLY A 144 -7.22 1.04 -8.27
N LEU A 145 -8.20 0.59 -7.47
CA LEU A 145 -7.97 -0.33 -6.35
C LEU A 145 -7.97 -1.78 -6.86
N PRO A 146 -7.45 -2.76 -6.08
CA PRO A 146 -7.41 -4.16 -6.51
C PRO A 146 -8.77 -4.72 -6.86
N THR A 147 -8.79 -5.53 -7.92
CA THR A 147 -10.01 -6.27 -8.36
C THR A 147 -10.02 -7.72 -7.87
N ALA A 148 -9.01 -8.12 -7.09
CA ALA A 148 -9.00 -9.39 -6.36
C ALA A 148 -10.02 -9.35 -5.21
N THR A 149 -10.46 -10.53 -4.76
CA THR A 149 -11.19 -10.66 -3.50
C THR A 149 -10.29 -10.31 -2.31
N LEU A 150 -10.82 -9.56 -1.34
CA LEU A 150 -10.16 -9.15 -0.10
C LEU A 150 -10.91 -9.74 1.09
N GLN A 151 -10.21 -10.22 2.11
CA GLN A 151 -10.81 -10.87 3.28
C GLN A 151 -11.67 -9.90 4.11
N ILE A 152 -12.74 -10.45 4.67
CA ILE A 152 -13.55 -9.87 5.73
C ILE A 152 -13.43 -10.78 6.94
N HIS A 153 -13.10 -10.21 8.09
CA HIS A 153 -13.20 -10.82 9.40
C HIS A 153 -14.38 -10.20 10.17
N GLY A 154 -15.19 -11.05 10.81
CA GLY A 154 -16.38 -10.64 11.55
C GLY A 154 -17.69 -10.96 10.82
N THR A 155 -18.82 -10.53 11.39
CA THR A 155 -20.15 -10.87 10.87
C THR A 155 -20.53 -9.99 9.67
N VAL A 156 -21.07 -10.61 8.62
CA VAL A 156 -21.63 -9.95 7.44
C VAL A 156 -23.12 -10.27 7.30
N ASP A 157 -23.96 -9.24 7.22
CA ASP A 157 -25.39 -9.37 6.99
C ASP A 157 -25.70 -9.56 5.50
N GLN A 158 -26.58 -10.51 5.19
CA GLN A 158 -26.89 -10.87 3.81
C GLN A 158 -28.16 -10.15 3.34
N TYR A 159 -27.94 -9.10 2.54
CA TYR A 159 -29.00 -8.33 1.90
C TYR A 159 -28.89 -8.39 0.37
N THR A 160 -30.04 -8.47 -0.29
CA THR A 160 -30.14 -8.24 -1.74
C THR A 160 -30.43 -6.76 -1.98
N PRO A 161 -29.79 -6.11 -2.97
CA PRO A 161 -30.12 -4.74 -3.35
C PRO A 161 -31.57 -4.61 -3.84
N THR A 162 -32.26 -3.54 -3.44
CA THR A 162 -33.62 -3.20 -3.84
C THR A 162 -33.72 -1.73 -4.24
N GLY A 163 -34.82 -1.32 -4.86
CA GLY A 163 -35.08 0.11 -5.12
C GLY A 163 -34.09 0.79 -6.07
N GLY A 164 -33.34 0.03 -6.88
CA GLY A 164 -32.29 0.55 -7.77
C GLY A 164 -30.93 0.75 -7.08
N ALA A 165 -30.77 0.33 -5.83
CA ALA A 165 -29.48 0.31 -5.16
C ALA A 165 -28.47 -0.58 -5.90
N VAL A 166 -27.20 -0.18 -5.84
CA VAL A 166 -26.10 -0.82 -6.54
C VAL A 166 -25.09 -1.42 -5.57
N ALA A 167 -24.57 -2.60 -5.91
CA ALA A 167 -23.45 -3.20 -5.19
C ALA A 167 -22.15 -2.48 -5.59
N LEU A 168 -21.51 -1.83 -4.62
CA LEU A 168 -20.17 -1.25 -4.80
C LEU A 168 -19.08 -2.29 -4.55
N ALA A 169 -19.36 -3.26 -3.68
CA ALA A 169 -18.55 -4.45 -3.48
C ALA A 169 -19.44 -5.69 -3.32
N GLN A 170 -19.10 -6.75 -4.04
CA GLN A 170 -19.82 -8.02 -4.00
C GLN A 170 -19.32 -8.88 -2.83
N LEU A 171 -20.21 -9.54 -2.08
CA LEU A 171 -19.84 -10.50 -1.04
C LEU A 171 -19.55 -11.87 -1.65
N TYR A 172 -18.50 -12.51 -1.14
CA TYR A 172 -18.04 -13.84 -1.48
C TYR A 172 -17.96 -14.70 -0.21
N SER A 173 -18.34 -15.98 -0.32
CA SER A 173 -18.30 -16.93 0.80
C SER A 173 -16.89 -17.49 1.06
N ASP A 174 -16.07 -17.50 0.02
CA ASP A 174 -14.65 -17.87 0.04
C ASP A 174 -13.90 -17.01 -1.00
N ALA A 175 -12.60 -17.20 -1.19
CA ALA A 175 -11.80 -16.38 -2.09
C ALA A 175 -12.28 -16.37 -3.56
N THR A 176 -13.13 -17.33 -3.98
CA THR A 176 -13.53 -17.57 -5.37
C THR A 176 -15.05 -17.62 -5.59
N THR A 177 -15.85 -17.93 -4.57
CA THR A 177 -17.29 -18.16 -4.69
C THR A 177 -18.09 -16.90 -4.39
N ALA A 178 -18.64 -16.26 -5.42
CA ALA A 178 -19.53 -15.11 -5.27
C ALA A 178 -20.88 -15.53 -4.66
N THR A 179 -21.36 -14.77 -3.68
CA THR A 179 -22.73 -14.88 -3.16
C THR A 179 -23.67 -13.97 -3.97
N PRO A 180 -25.01 -14.08 -3.86
CA PRO A 180 -25.92 -13.10 -4.44
C PRO A 180 -26.02 -11.78 -3.64
N TYR A 181 -25.31 -11.68 -2.50
CA TYR A 181 -25.39 -10.55 -1.58
C TYR A 181 -24.23 -9.58 -1.79
N ALA A 182 -24.45 -8.30 -1.48
CA ALA A 182 -23.39 -7.31 -1.55
C ALA A 182 -22.75 -7.09 -0.18
N ALA A 183 -21.44 -6.87 -0.17
CA ALA A 183 -20.69 -6.49 1.04
C ALA A 183 -20.84 -4.98 1.31
N VAL A 184 -20.89 -4.18 0.24
CA VAL A 184 -21.12 -2.72 0.31
C VAL A 184 -22.14 -2.31 -0.75
N ILE A 185 -23.19 -1.61 -0.33
CA ILE A 185 -24.33 -1.18 -1.15
C ILE A 185 -24.47 0.34 -1.08
N GLN A 186 -24.82 0.96 -2.20
CA GLN A 186 -25.21 2.36 -2.24
C GLN A 186 -26.61 2.48 -2.84
N ASP A 187 -27.44 3.33 -2.25
CA ASP A 187 -28.79 3.59 -2.72
C ASP A 187 -28.80 4.26 -4.11
N ALA A 188 -29.96 4.28 -4.75
CA ALA A 188 -30.09 4.83 -6.11
C ALA A 188 -29.78 6.34 -6.20
N THR A 189 -29.88 7.08 -5.09
CA THR A 189 -29.61 8.52 -5.06
C THR A 189 -28.16 8.87 -4.71
N GLY A 190 -27.39 7.90 -4.17
CA GLY A 190 -26.01 8.09 -3.74
C GLY A 190 -25.86 8.73 -2.34
N HIS A 191 -26.96 8.98 -1.64
CA HIS A 191 -26.98 9.60 -0.31
C HIS A 191 -26.86 8.58 0.84
N GLY A 192 -27.22 7.32 0.62
CA GLY A 192 -27.07 6.24 1.59
C GLY A 192 -26.08 5.18 1.10
N THR A 193 -25.00 4.97 1.85
CA THR A 193 -24.08 3.84 1.63
C THR A 193 -24.01 2.94 2.87
N ALA A 194 -24.18 1.63 2.71
CA ALA A 194 -24.08 0.66 3.79
C ALA A 194 -22.92 -0.31 3.54
N PHE A 195 -22.07 -0.47 4.55
CA PHE A 195 -21.24 -1.66 4.70
C PHE A 195 -22.06 -2.69 5.48
N ASN A 196 -22.30 -3.86 4.88
CA ASN A 196 -23.06 -4.93 5.53
C ASN A 196 -22.23 -5.72 6.55
N PHE A 197 -21.03 -5.25 6.85
CA PHE A 197 -20.12 -5.71 7.89
C PHE A 197 -19.52 -4.49 8.59
N ASP A 198 -18.95 -4.67 9.78
CA ASP A 198 -18.27 -3.57 10.48
C ASP A 198 -16.81 -3.48 10.01
N LEU A 199 -16.51 -2.45 9.23
CA LEU A 199 -15.16 -2.24 8.68
C LEU A 199 -14.11 -2.09 9.79
N ALA A 200 -14.39 -1.38 10.88
CA ALA A 200 -13.44 -1.19 11.96
C ALA A 200 -13.05 -2.53 12.59
N THR A 201 -14.03 -3.37 12.93
CA THR A 201 -13.81 -4.74 13.41
C THR A 201 -12.95 -5.53 12.43
N ASN A 202 -13.29 -5.51 11.14
CA ASN A 202 -12.51 -6.22 10.12
C ASN A 202 -11.04 -5.77 10.09
N ILE A 203 -10.78 -4.46 10.06
CA ILE A 203 -9.41 -3.91 10.04
C ILE A 203 -8.64 -4.29 11.30
N ILE A 204 -9.26 -4.19 12.47
CA ILE A 204 -8.62 -4.55 13.75
C ILE A 204 -8.24 -6.04 13.76
N LEU A 205 -9.17 -6.91 13.36
CA LEU A 205 -8.95 -8.35 13.35
C LEU A 205 -7.95 -8.80 12.28
N MET A 206 -7.88 -8.11 11.14
CA MET A 206 -6.86 -8.36 10.13
C MET A 206 -5.47 -7.96 10.62
N ARG A 207 -5.38 -6.84 11.35
CA ARG A 207 -4.11 -6.30 11.83
C ARG A 207 -3.57 -6.98 13.07
N GLN A 208 -4.43 -7.23 14.06
CA GLN A 208 -4.04 -7.79 15.37
C GLN A 208 -4.18 -9.31 15.45
N GLY A 209 -4.64 -9.95 14.36
CA GLY A 209 -4.89 -11.39 14.31
C GLY A 209 -6.12 -11.80 15.13
N ASN A 210 -6.35 -13.12 15.18
CA ASN A 210 -7.53 -13.72 15.79
C ASN A 210 -7.48 -13.63 17.33
N PRO A 211 -8.42 -12.91 18.00
CA PRO A 211 -8.49 -12.85 19.45
C PRO A 211 -8.70 -14.22 20.11
N ALA A 212 -9.29 -15.19 19.40
CA ALA A 212 -9.47 -16.54 19.92
C ALA A 212 -8.15 -17.33 20.05
N ASN A 213 -7.08 -16.85 19.41
CA ASN A 213 -5.74 -17.41 19.53
C ASN A 213 -4.90 -16.71 20.61
N ALA A 214 -5.50 -15.81 21.41
CA ALA A 214 -4.82 -15.24 22.57
C ALA A 214 -4.34 -16.35 23.51
N ASP A 215 -3.04 -16.34 23.82
CA ASP A 215 -2.38 -17.36 24.65
C ASP A 215 -2.52 -18.81 24.15
N VAL A 216 -2.74 -18.99 22.84
CA VAL A 216 -2.75 -20.31 22.19
C VAL A 216 -1.45 -20.50 21.42
N ASP A 217 -0.63 -21.45 21.86
CA ASP A 217 0.52 -21.93 21.10
C ASP A 217 0.02 -22.83 19.96
N THR A 218 0.03 -22.30 18.74
CA THR A 218 -0.59 -22.94 17.58
C THR A 218 0.34 -23.93 16.87
N ASP A 219 1.66 -23.75 17.02
CA ASP A 219 2.68 -24.61 16.43
C ASP A 219 3.29 -25.61 17.42
N THR A 220 2.90 -25.54 18.69
CA THR A 220 3.21 -26.47 19.79
C THR A 220 4.68 -26.47 20.21
N ASP A 221 5.39 -25.38 19.99
CA ASP A 221 6.81 -25.26 20.36
C ASP A 221 7.05 -24.69 21.78
N MET A 222 5.96 -24.44 22.52
CA MET A 222 5.88 -23.94 23.90
C MET A 222 6.23 -22.47 24.08
N ILE A 223 6.31 -21.68 23.00
CA ILE A 223 6.55 -20.24 23.05
C ILE A 223 5.38 -19.52 22.36
N LEU A 224 4.65 -18.70 23.11
CA LEU A 224 3.60 -17.85 22.55
C LEU A 224 4.22 -16.70 21.75
N ARG A 225 3.80 -16.53 20.50
CA ARG A 225 4.31 -15.52 19.56
C ARG A 225 3.21 -14.74 18.87
N THR A 226 3.58 -13.62 18.26
CA THR A 226 2.68 -12.85 17.39
C THR A 226 2.13 -13.67 16.22
N ILE A 227 2.93 -14.61 15.67
CA ILE A 227 2.50 -15.47 14.55
C ILE A 227 1.35 -16.40 14.93
N ASP A 228 1.23 -16.81 16.20
CA ASP A 228 0.14 -17.66 16.68
C ASP A 228 -1.23 -17.02 16.49
N LEU A 229 -1.30 -15.69 16.52
CA LEU A 229 -2.52 -14.94 16.26
C LEU A 229 -3.01 -15.08 14.80
N PHE A 230 -2.15 -15.51 13.88
CA PHE A 230 -2.46 -15.66 12.45
C PHE A 230 -2.48 -17.10 11.96
N GLN A 231 -1.88 -18.02 12.71
CA GLN A 231 -1.86 -19.43 12.35
C GLN A 231 -3.23 -20.11 12.56
N GLY A 232 -3.45 -21.19 11.82
CA GLY A 232 -4.61 -22.04 11.98
C GLY A 232 -4.42 -23.03 13.13
N VAL A 233 -5.37 -23.11 14.05
CA VAL A 233 -5.32 -24.06 15.17
C VAL A 233 -5.65 -25.47 14.68
N GLY A 234 -4.81 -26.47 14.99
CA GLY A 234 -5.10 -27.87 14.67
C GLY A 234 -5.13 -28.17 13.16
N GLY A 235 -4.37 -27.42 12.36
CA GLY A 235 -4.27 -27.61 10.91
C GLY A 235 -5.43 -27.00 10.11
N THR A 236 -6.22 -26.11 10.71
CA THR A 236 -7.17 -25.27 9.96
C THR A 236 -6.45 -24.28 9.05
N ALA A 237 -7.20 -23.62 8.16
CA ALA A 237 -6.66 -22.51 7.40
C ALA A 237 -6.12 -21.42 8.35
N PRO A 238 -5.01 -20.74 8.00
CA PRO A 238 -4.55 -19.56 8.71
C PRO A 238 -5.60 -18.44 8.66
N TRP A 239 -5.50 -17.51 9.62
CA TRP A 239 -6.34 -16.32 9.70
C TRP A 239 -6.19 -15.45 8.46
N VAL A 240 -4.95 -15.23 8.00
CA VAL A 240 -4.66 -14.57 6.73
C VAL A 240 -4.68 -15.58 5.58
N ASP A 241 -5.31 -15.24 4.46
CA ASP A 241 -5.19 -16.00 3.22
C ASP A 241 -3.80 -15.75 2.64
N LEU A 242 -2.96 -16.79 2.70
CA LEU A 242 -1.57 -16.76 2.21
C LEU A 242 -1.47 -16.37 0.72
N ASN A 243 -2.53 -16.54 -0.08
CA ASN A 243 -2.55 -16.12 -1.48
C ASN A 243 -2.84 -14.62 -1.67
N LYS A 244 -3.20 -13.93 -0.59
CA LYS A 244 -3.59 -12.52 -0.57
C LYS A 244 -2.60 -11.63 0.16
N MET A 245 -1.58 -12.20 0.80
CA MET A 245 -0.56 -11.46 1.54
C MET A 245 0.15 -10.40 0.69
N LEU A 246 0.29 -10.58 -0.62
CA LEU A 246 0.88 -9.54 -1.49
C LEU A 246 0.01 -8.27 -1.64
N ILE A 247 -1.23 -8.29 -1.16
CA ILE A 247 -2.14 -7.14 -1.20
C ILE A 247 -2.24 -6.61 0.23
N PRO A 248 -2.07 -5.30 0.49
CA PRO A 248 -2.33 -4.73 1.80
C PRO A 248 -3.85 -4.59 1.98
N GLN A 249 -4.52 -5.73 2.20
CA GLN A 249 -5.98 -5.87 2.20
C GLN A 249 -6.69 -4.88 3.15
N ALA A 250 -6.09 -4.57 4.30
CA ALA A 250 -6.61 -3.60 5.24
C ALA A 250 -6.51 -2.17 4.67
N ASP A 251 -5.36 -1.81 4.10
CA ASP A 251 -5.13 -0.48 3.52
C ASP A 251 -6.06 -0.24 2.31
N GLU A 252 -6.27 -1.25 1.47
CA GLU A 252 -7.15 -1.13 0.30
C GLU A 252 -8.63 -0.96 0.68
N GLN A 253 -9.08 -1.64 1.74
CA GLN A 253 -10.43 -1.47 2.26
C GLN A 253 -10.63 -0.12 2.94
N GLN A 254 -9.64 0.36 3.71
CA GLN A 254 -9.64 1.70 4.31
C GLN A 254 -9.67 2.78 3.22
N ARG A 255 -8.88 2.62 2.16
CA ARG A 255 -8.82 3.53 1.01
C ARG A 255 -10.13 3.56 0.23
N PHE A 256 -10.77 2.42 0.05
CA PHE A 256 -12.12 2.35 -0.53
C PHE A 256 -13.13 3.14 0.33
N PHE A 257 -13.09 2.96 1.64
CA PHE A 257 -13.92 3.72 2.59
C PHE A 257 -13.66 5.24 2.55
N ALA A 258 -12.39 5.65 2.59
CA ALA A 258 -11.98 7.05 2.47
C ALA A 258 -12.45 7.68 1.16
N ARG A 259 -12.44 6.93 0.05
CA ARG A 259 -12.94 7.41 -1.24
C ARG A 259 -14.44 7.55 -1.30
N LEU A 260 -15.21 6.74 -0.58
CA LEU A 260 -16.66 6.94 -0.42
C LEU A 260 -16.96 8.23 0.36
N ILE A 261 -16.20 8.49 1.42
CA ILE A 261 -16.28 9.75 2.18
C ILE A 261 -15.95 10.94 1.28
N LEU A 262 -14.83 10.87 0.55
CA LEU A 262 -14.43 11.92 -0.38
C LEU A 262 -15.45 12.13 -1.49
N GLN A 263 -16.07 11.06 -2.01
CA GLN A 263 -17.15 11.17 -2.99
C GLN A 263 -18.33 11.98 -2.44
N ALA A 264 -18.75 11.70 -1.20
CA ALA A 264 -19.83 12.45 -0.54
C ALA A 264 -19.48 13.93 -0.34
N ILE A 265 -18.28 14.24 0.17
CA ILE A 265 -17.86 15.63 0.42
C ILE A 265 -17.67 16.40 -0.90
N ASN A 266 -17.06 15.75 -1.91
CA ASN A 266 -16.75 16.36 -3.20
C ASN A 266 -18.00 16.65 -4.06
N ALA A 267 -19.19 16.22 -3.64
CA ALA A 267 -20.44 16.70 -4.22
C ALA A 267 -20.62 18.22 -4.04
N ASN A 268 -20.02 18.81 -2.99
CA ASN A 268 -20.21 20.22 -2.64
C ASN A 268 -18.90 21.01 -2.51
N GLN A 269 -17.78 20.38 -2.16
CA GLN A 269 -16.50 21.10 -1.97
C GLN A 269 -15.27 20.22 -2.20
N PRO A 270 -14.14 20.78 -2.68
CA PRO A 270 -12.87 20.05 -2.68
C PRO A 270 -12.40 19.81 -1.24
N THR A 271 -11.73 18.69 -1.00
CA THR A 271 -11.27 18.28 0.35
C THR A 271 -9.76 18.08 0.36
N PRO A 272 -9.01 18.68 1.30
CA PRO A 272 -7.60 18.38 1.50
C PRO A 272 -7.45 17.02 2.18
N GLN A 273 -6.46 16.24 1.75
CA GLN A 273 -6.12 14.94 2.34
C GLN A 273 -4.64 14.90 2.67
N MET A 274 -4.26 14.34 3.82
CA MET A 274 -2.86 14.23 4.20
C MET A 274 -2.21 12.99 3.57
N TRP A 275 -1.08 13.18 2.90
CA TRP A 275 -0.34 12.07 2.31
C TRP A 275 0.31 11.17 3.37
N TYR A 276 0.52 9.89 3.05
CA TYR A 276 1.00 8.86 3.99
C TYR A 276 2.43 9.08 4.48
N PHE A 277 3.32 9.55 3.61
CA PHE A 277 4.77 9.49 3.84
C PHE A 277 5.42 10.88 3.78
N PRO A 278 6.66 11.02 4.30
CA PRO A 278 7.40 12.26 4.24
C PRO A 278 7.54 12.76 2.81
N ASP A 279 7.54 14.08 2.66
CA ASP A 279 7.58 14.73 1.36
C ASP A 279 6.45 14.15 0.47
N THR A 280 6.80 13.55 -0.66
CA THR A 280 5.84 12.94 -1.57
C THR A 280 6.23 11.50 -1.94
N HIS A 281 6.95 10.80 -1.07
CA HIS A 281 7.39 9.42 -1.32
C HIS A 281 6.20 8.45 -1.30
N LYS A 282 6.25 7.39 -2.09
CA LYS A 282 5.20 6.34 -2.12
C LYS A 282 5.54 5.11 -1.30
N THR A 283 6.81 4.97 -0.96
CA THR A 283 7.35 3.84 -0.21
C THR A 283 8.35 4.37 0.79
N MET A 284 8.41 3.73 1.95
CA MET A 284 9.46 3.92 2.94
C MET A 284 10.16 2.59 3.19
N MET A 285 11.46 2.62 3.43
CA MET A 285 12.18 1.48 4.00
C MET A 285 12.58 1.78 5.44
N ILE A 286 12.19 0.91 6.37
CA ILE A 286 12.53 1.07 7.79
C ILE A 286 13.41 -0.07 8.23
N LEU A 287 14.64 0.25 8.62
CA LEU A 287 15.64 -0.77 8.89
C LEU A 287 15.68 -1.06 10.38
N THR A 288 15.56 -2.33 10.72
CA THR A 288 15.76 -2.84 12.07
C THR A 288 16.66 -4.07 12.03
N GLY A 289 17.33 -4.35 13.15
CA GLY A 289 18.16 -5.55 13.26
C GLY A 289 18.31 -5.98 14.71
N ASP A 290 18.09 -7.26 14.97
CA ASP A 290 18.26 -7.83 16.30
C ASP A 290 19.72 -8.25 16.47
N ALA A 291 20.19 -8.16 17.71
CA ALA A 291 21.56 -8.49 18.06
C ALA A 291 21.61 -9.31 19.36
N HIS A 292 22.27 -10.47 19.27
CA HIS A 292 22.37 -11.47 20.33
C HIS A 292 23.72 -11.39 21.05
N ALA A 293 23.98 -10.25 21.70
CA ALA A 293 25.25 -9.96 22.39
C ALA A 293 26.50 -10.09 21.48
N ASN A 294 26.39 -9.63 20.23
CA ASN A 294 27.46 -9.72 19.24
C ASN A 294 28.66 -8.79 19.57
N PRO A 295 29.87 -9.08 19.05
CA PRO A 295 31.00 -8.17 19.19
C PRO A 295 30.81 -6.88 18.37
N PRO A 296 31.36 -5.72 18.80
CA PRO A 296 31.21 -4.44 18.10
C PRO A 296 31.59 -4.47 16.62
N ALA A 297 32.54 -5.33 16.23
CA ALA A 297 32.98 -5.49 14.84
C ALA A 297 31.86 -5.95 13.90
N TRP A 298 30.85 -6.68 14.38
CA TRP A 298 29.74 -7.16 13.54
C TRP A 298 28.74 -6.03 13.28
N TYR A 299 28.41 -5.24 14.31
CA TYR A 299 27.64 -4.01 14.13
C TYR A 299 28.32 -3.07 13.14
N GLN A 300 29.65 -2.90 13.25
CA GLN A 300 30.40 -2.05 12.33
C GLN A 300 30.30 -2.53 10.87
N GLN A 301 30.30 -3.85 10.62
CA GLN A 301 30.12 -4.38 9.25
C GLN A 301 28.75 -4.01 8.67
N VAL A 302 27.68 -4.15 9.47
CA VAL A 302 26.33 -3.74 9.05
C VAL A 302 26.29 -2.24 8.79
N ILE A 303 26.83 -1.44 9.71
CA ILE A 303 26.86 0.03 9.63
C ILE A 303 27.67 0.52 8.42
N ASP A 304 28.78 -0.13 8.10
CA ASP A 304 29.58 0.21 6.91
C ASP A 304 28.75 0.06 5.63
N ILE A 305 27.93 -1.00 5.52
CA ILE A 305 27.00 -1.18 4.40
C ILE A 305 25.92 -0.09 4.41
N LEU A 306 25.30 0.17 5.56
CA LEU A 306 24.26 1.21 5.70
C LEU A 306 24.78 2.59 5.28
N ASN A 307 26.02 2.93 5.64
CA ASN A 307 26.64 4.21 5.33
C ASN A 307 26.90 4.41 3.84
N ILE A 308 27.14 3.35 3.06
CA ILE A 308 27.25 3.44 1.58
C ILE A 308 25.96 4.05 0.98
N TYR A 309 24.81 3.73 1.59
CA TYR A 309 23.50 4.13 1.09
C TYR A 309 22.86 5.31 1.85
N ASN A 310 23.60 5.89 2.81
CA ASN A 310 23.06 6.88 3.76
C ASN A 310 21.82 6.37 4.53
N ALA A 311 21.75 5.07 4.77
CA ALA A 311 20.66 4.44 5.49
C ALA A 311 20.90 4.50 7.01
N LYS A 312 19.81 4.40 7.78
CA LYS A 312 19.82 4.37 9.26
C LYS A 312 19.02 3.17 9.75
N MET A 313 19.42 2.61 10.88
CA MET A 313 18.82 1.38 11.42
C MET A 313 18.68 1.49 12.94
N THR A 314 17.60 0.91 13.47
CA THR A 314 17.43 0.67 14.91
C THR A 314 17.89 -0.75 15.24
N PHE A 315 18.86 -0.90 16.14
CA PHE A 315 19.36 -2.18 16.62
C PHE A 315 18.66 -2.58 17.92
N TYR A 316 18.01 -3.75 17.96
CA TYR A 316 17.40 -4.27 19.19
C TYR A 316 18.36 -5.21 19.90
N LEU A 317 18.75 -4.84 21.11
CA LEU A 317 19.85 -5.49 21.83
C LEU A 317 19.35 -6.50 22.84
N SER A 318 19.84 -7.74 22.76
CA SER A 318 19.70 -8.72 23.84
C SER A 318 20.65 -8.40 25.00
N ILE A 319 20.35 -8.90 26.20
CA ILE A 319 21.27 -8.80 27.35
C ILE A 319 22.47 -9.72 27.12
N GLY A 320 23.67 -9.13 27.11
CA GLY A 320 24.94 -9.85 27.16
C GLY A 320 26.14 -8.92 27.13
N GLY A 321 27.35 -9.50 27.19
CA GLY A 321 28.59 -8.75 27.10
C GLY A 321 28.99 -8.47 25.66
N GLY A 322 29.65 -7.34 25.40
CA GLY A 322 30.26 -7.06 24.09
C GLY A 322 30.13 -5.60 23.65
N LEU A 323 28.97 -4.98 23.89
CA LEU A 323 28.70 -3.60 23.54
C LEU A 323 28.82 -2.69 24.78
N THR A 324 29.53 -1.58 24.66
CA THR A 324 29.65 -0.56 25.70
C THR A 324 29.03 0.77 25.26
N ASP A 325 28.80 1.69 26.20
CA ASP A 325 28.35 3.05 25.87
C ASP A 325 29.29 3.73 24.86
N ALA A 326 30.61 3.55 25.00
CA ALA A 326 31.60 4.13 24.11
C ALA A 326 31.51 3.61 22.67
N ASP A 327 31.01 2.38 22.46
CA ASP A 327 30.79 1.82 21.12
C ASP A 327 29.53 2.42 20.46
N VAL A 328 28.47 2.62 21.24
CA VAL A 328 27.16 3.07 20.74
C VAL A 328 27.13 4.56 20.39
N GLN A 329 27.78 5.43 21.18
CA GLN A 329 27.66 6.88 20.96
C GLN A 329 28.13 7.34 19.56
N PRO A 330 29.25 6.84 18.99
CA PRO A 330 29.65 7.16 17.62
C PRO A 330 28.64 6.72 16.54
N TRP A 331 27.94 5.60 16.75
CA TRP A 331 26.93 5.11 15.81
C TRP A 331 25.62 5.91 15.92
N ARG A 332 25.24 6.34 17.13
CA ARG A 332 24.14 7.30 17.31
C ARG A 332 24.43 8.65 16.68
N ALA A 333 25.67 9.13 16.75
CA ALA A 333 26.06 10.35 16.05
C ALA A 333 25.97 10.23 14.51
N GLN A 334 25.99 9.00 13.98
CA GLN A 334 25.72 8.70 12.56
C GLN A 334 24.22 8.54 12.25
N GLY A 335 23.35 8.58 13.28
CA GLY A 335 21.90 8.48 13.19
C GLY A 335 21.33 7.07 13.35
N HIS A 336 22.10 6.09 13.83
CA HIS A 336 21.57 4.78 14.22
C HIS A 336 20.94 4.84 15.62
N GLU A 337 19.97 3.97 15.89
CA GLU A 337 19.31 3.92 17.20
C GLU A 337 19.42 2.54 17.83
N PHE A 338 19.22 2.46 19.15
CA PHE A 338 19.44 1.24 19.92
C PHE A 338 18.28 1.03 20.90
N GLY A 339 17.57 -0.09 20.75
CA GLY A 339 16.44 -0.48 21.58
C GLY A 339 16.70 -1.74 22.39
N ILE A 340 15.68 -2.16 23.14
CA ILE A 340 15.70 -3.40 23.89
C ILE A 340 15.17 -4.56 23.05
N HIS A 341 15.70 -5.77 23.27
CA HIS A 341 15.21 -7.03 22.71
C HIS A 341 14.85 -8.01 23.82
N PRO A 342 13.74 -7.77 24.55
CA PRO A 342 13.45 -8.45 25.81
C PRO A 342 13.11 -9.93 25.62
N TYR A 343 13.66 -10.78 26.49
CA TYR A 343 13.24 -12.19 26.61
C TYR A 343 11.89 -12.30 27.30
N ALA A 344 11.04 -13.23 26.86
CA ALA A 344 9.89 -13.68 27.66
C ALA A 344 10.27 -14.71 28.73
N PHE A 345 11.35 -15.45 28.50
CA PHE A 345 11.89 -16.45 29.40
C PHE A 345 13.39 -16.62 29.18
N LYS A 346 14.18 -16.52 30.24
CA LYS A 346 15.63 -16.78 30.25
C LYS A 346 16.07 -17.06 31.68
N LEU A 347 16.40 -18.31 32.00
CA LEU A 347 16.95 -18.66 33.30
C LEU A 347 18.37 -18.10 33.45
N ASP A 348 18.65 -17.54 34.62
CA ASP A 348 19.97 -17.01 34.97
C ASP A 348 20.21 -17.14 36.48
N GLY A 349 21.48 -17.27 36.88
CA GLY A 349 21.84 -17.37 38.30
C GLY A 349 21.86 -16.03 39.02
N TYR A 350 21.85 -14.91 38.29
CA TYR A 350 22.00 -13.56 38.84
C TYR A 350 20.74 -12.69 38.57
N PRO A 351 19.91 -12.39 39.58
CA PRO A 351 18.81 -11.44 39.45
C PRO A 351 19.31 -10.04 39.05
N PRO A 352 18.60 -9.29 38.17
CA PRO A 352 17.27 -9.55 37.60
C PRO A 352 17.31 -10.31 36.26
N TYR A 353 18.44 -10.89 35.86
CA TYR A 353 18.59 -11.54 34.55
C TYR A 353 17.93 -12.91 34.46
N ASN A 354 17.44 -13.42 35.59
CA ASN A 354 16.54 -14.57 35.65
C ASN A 354 15.12 -14.12 35.32
N ILE A 355 14.73 -14.31 34.06
CA ILE A 355 13.46 -13.88 33.50
C ILE A 355 12.54 -15.09 33.37
N THR A 356 11.35 -15.03 33.97
CA THR A 356 10.35 -16.11 33.91
C THR A 356 9.01 -15.68 33.32
N SER A 357 8.88 -14.39 32.95
CA SER A 357 7.72 -13.85 32.23
C SER A 357 8.12 -12.68 31.33
N LEU A 358 7.26 -12.34 30.36
CA LEU A 358 7.45 -11.17 29.50
C LEU A 358 7.55 -9.87 30.30
N SER A 359 6.73 -9.69 31.33
CA SER A 359 6.76 -8.51 32.20
C SER A 359 8.10 -8.37 32.94
N GLU A 360 8.63 -9.48 33.47
CA GLU A 360 9.97 -9.50 34.08
C GLU A 360 11.05 -9.19 33.05
N GLY A 361 10.92 -9.68 31.81
CA GLY A 361 11.82 -9.38 30.71
C GLY A 361 11.89 -7.89 30.42
N TYR A 362 10.74 -7.24 30.26
CA TYR A 362 10.68 -5.79 30.06
C TYR A 362 11.29 -5.02 31.24
N THR A 363 11.03 -5.47 32.48
CA THR A 363 11.62 -4.84 33.67
C THR A 363 13.15 -4.98 33.67
N ALA A 364 13.67 -6.19 33.42
CA ALA A 364 15.09 -6.48 33.39
C ALA A 364 15.83 -5.67 32.32
N TYR A 365 15.23 -5.54 31.14
CA TYR A 365 15.82 -4.81 30.01
C TYR A 365 15.67 -3.30 30.13
N SER A 366 14.44 -2.82 30.23
CA SER A 366 14.08 -1.40 30.13
C SER A 366 14.47 -0.61 31.37
N THR A 367 14.22 -1.17 32.55
CA THR A 367 14.32 -0.45 33.83
C THR A 367 15.69 -0.65 34.50
N ILE A 368 16.37 -1.76 34.18
CA ILE A 368 17.60 -2.14 34.87
C ILE A 368 18.79 -2.15 33.91
N TRP A 369 18.86 -3.12 33.00
CA TRP A 369 20.05 -3.35 32.18
C TRP A 369 20.41 -2.17 31.28
N TYR A 370 19.45 -1.66 30.50
CA TYR A 370 19.72 -0.63 29.51
C TYR A 370 20.25 0.67 30.14
N PRO A 371 19.58 1.29 31.15
CA PRO A 371 20.07 2.51 31.77
C PRO A 371 21.36 2.32 32.60
N MET A 372 21.70 1.09 33.01
CA MET A 372 23.01 0.80 33.61
C MET A 372 24.14 0.66 32.57
N THR A 373 23.80 0.33 31.33
CA THR A 373 24.77 0.02 30.27
C THR A 373 25.05 1.23 29.38
N PHE A 374 24.02 2.02 29.07
CA PHE A 374 24.08 3.15 28.14
C PHE A 374 23.65 4.45 28.81
N SER A 375 24.33 5.54 28.47
CA SER A 375 24.02 6.88 28.97
C SER A 375 22.88 7.55 28.19
N SER A 376 22.64 7.11 26.95
CA SER A 376 21.52 7.56 26.11
C SER A 376 20.23 6.76 26.40
N PRO A 377 19.05 7.35 26.18
CA PRO A 377 17.79 6.62 26.32
C PRO A 377 17.67 5.53 25.26
N LYS A 378 16.99 4.43 25.62
CA LYS A 378 16.60 3.39 24.66
C LYS A 378 15.69 3.97 23.57
N SER A 379 15.73 3.35 22.39
CA SER A 379 14.72 3.50 21.36
C SER A 379 13.31 3.32 21.95
N LEU A 380 12.35 4.07 21.40
CA LEU A 380 10.94 3.96 21.78
C LEU A 380 10.20 2.86 21.02
N THR A 381 10.90 2.14 20.13
CA THR A 381 10.39 0.98 19.42
C THR A 381 10.94 -0.31 20.02
N VAL A 382 10.28 -1.44 19.79
CA VAL A 382 10.71 -2.73 20.36
C VAL A 382 10.41 -3.91 19.44
N ARG A 383 11.32 -4.89 19.46
CA ARG A 383 11.07 -6.27 19.08
C ARG A 383 11.43 -7.18 20.24
N ASN A 384 10.52 -8.07 20.63
CA ASN A 384 10.71 -9.10 21.65
C ASN A 384 11.52 -10.25 21.06
N HIS A 385 12.35 -10.86 21.90
CA HIS A 385 13.10 -12.04 21.50
C HIS A 385 12.17 -13.20 21.17
N GLN A 386 12.47 -13.93 20.09
CA GLN A 386 11.62 -14.98 19.51
C GLN A 386 10.20 -14.53 19.17
N LEU A 387 9.97 -13.21 18.99
CA LEU A 387 8.63 -12.64 18.76
C LEU A 387 7.64 -12.95 19.89
N ALA A 388 8.16 -13.22 21.09
CA ALA A 388 7.34 -13.68 22.19
C ALA A 388 6.23 -12.68 22.53
N TRP A 389 5.01 -13.17 22.68
CA TRP A 389 3.79 -12.37 22.81
C TRP A 389 2.88 -12.93 23.91
N LEU A 390 2.10 -12.04 24.52
CA LEU A 390 1.16 -12.37 25.60
C LEU A 390 -0.23 -11.85 25.25
N GLY A 391 -1.22 -12.72 25.39
CA GLY A 391 -2.63 -12.46 25.13
C GLY A 391 -2.90 -11.96 23.71
N TRP A 392 -4.00 -11.22 23.54
CA TRP A 392 -4.29 -10.57 22.26
C TRP A 392 -3.54 -9.24 22.13
N THR A 393 -3.56 -8.44 23.22
CA THR A 393 -2.89 -7.14 23.29
C THR A 393 -2.16 -6.89 24.61
N ASP A 394 -2.07 -7.89 25.50
CA ASP A 394 -1.46 -7.74 26.83
C ASP A 394 0.05 -7.42 26.76
N ALA A 395 0.77 -7.98 25.77
CA ALA A 395 2.15 -7.59 25.50
C ALA A 395 2.30 -6.11 25.11
N ALA A 396 1.33 -5.55 24.38
CA ALA A 396 1.32 -4.11 24.07
C ALA A 396 1.14 -3.26 25.34
N ASP A 397 0.33 -3.71 26.31
CA ASP A 397 0.17 -3.03 27.59
C ASP A 397 1.47 -3.02 28.40
N ILE A 398 2.17 -4.15 28.41
CA ILE A 398 3.49 -4.27 29.03
C ILE A 398 4.46 -3.28 28.38
N ALA A 399 4.49 -3.21 27.04
CA ALA A 399 5.36 -2.27 26.33
C ALA A 399 5.06 -0.80 26.65
N VAL A 400 3.78 -0.41 26.62
CA VAL A 400 3.33 0.94 26.99
C VAL A 400 3.73 1.29 28.42
N SER A 401 3.59 0.36 29.37
CA SER A 401 3.98 0.60 30.78
C SER A 401 5.49 0.84 30.96
N HIS A 402 6.31 0.51 29.97
CA HIS A 402 7.75 0.74 29.93
C HIS A 402 8.17 1.89 28.99
N GLY A 403 7.20 2.70 28.55
CA GLY A 403 7.40 3.90 27.75
C GLY A 403 7.75 3.62 26.28
N LEU A 404 7.33 2.46 25.75
CA LEU A 404 7.48 2.15 24.33
C LEU A 404 6.22 2.57 23.57
N GLU A 405 6.40 2.95 22.30
CA GLU A 405 5.36 3.59 21.49
C GLU A 405 5.17 2.93 20.11
N MET A 406 6.07 2.04 19.67
CA MET A 406 5.88 1.26 18.44
C MET A 406 6.39 -0.18 18.55
N ASP A 407 5.56 -1.10 18.09
CA ASP A 407 5.82 -2.52 17.96
C ASP A 407 6.39 -2.86 16.59
N THR A 408 7.37 -3.77 16.57
CA THR A 408 7.88 -4.40 15.36
C THR A 408 7.91 -5.93 15.47
N ASN A 409 7.02 -6.52 16.29
CA ASN A 409 6.95 -7.96 16.57
C ASN A 409 6.07 -8.74 15.58
N PHE A 410 5.17 -8.09 14.86
CA PHE A 410 4.40 -8.73 13.80
C PHE A 410 5.34 -8.94 12.61
N TYR A 411 5.61 -10.19 12.28
CA TYR A 411 6.86 -10.58 11.64
C TYR A 411 6.62 -11.83 10.77
N ASP A 412 6.99 -11.77 9.49
CA ASP A 412 6.78 -12.87 8.54
C ASP A 412 7.81 -14.00 8.79
N TRP A 413 7.47 -14.94 9.67
CA TRP A 413 8.34 -16.06 10.02
C TRP A 413 7.58 -17.35 10.31
N GLY A 414 8.14 -18.46 9.84
CA GLY A 414 7.75 -19.82 10.21
C GLY A 414 7.19 -20.67 9.05
N PRO A 415 7.15 -22.01 9.22
CA PRO A 415 6.72 -22.94 8.18
C PRO A 415 5.26 -22.75 7.72
N TRP A 416 4.42 -22.12 8.55
CA TRP A 416 3.02 -21.88 8.26
C TRP A 416 2.80 -20.94 7.05
N LEU A 417 3.81 -20.17 6.66
CA LEU A 417 3.81 -19.33 5.45
C LEU A 417 3.96 -20.14 4.16
N LYS A 418 4.29 -21.42 4.24
CA LYS A 418 4.43 -22.29 3.07
C LYS A 418 3.06 -22.74 2.57
N LYS A 419 2.74 -22.36 1.34
CA LYS A 419 1.48 -22.72 0.69
C LYS A 419 1.46 -24.21 0.26
N PRO A 420 0.27 -24.79 0.01
CA PRO A 420 0.14 -26.18 -0.44
C PRO A 420 0.89 -26.50 -1.75
N ASP A 421 1.16 -25.49 -2.59
CA ASP A 421 1.93 -25.61 -3.84
C ASP A 421 3.45 -25.59 -3.62
N ASN A 422 3.92 -25.58 -2.37
CA ASN A 422 5.31 -25.46 -1.91
C ASN A 422 5.97 -24.09 -2.13
N THR A 423 5.24 -23.09 -2.64
CA THR A 423 5.74 -21.72 -2.68
C THR A 423 5.49 -21.02 -1.34
N TRP A 424 6.27 -19.98 -1.03
CA TRP A 424 6.16 -19.23 0.21
C TRP A 424 5.34 -17.96 0.00
N ALA A 425 4.56 -17.59 1.02
CA ALA A 425 3.83 -16.34 1.04
C ALA A 425 4.73 -15.21 1.57
N HIS A 426 4.59 -14.03 0.98
CA HIS A 426 5.28 -12.81 1.36
C HIS A 426 4.32 -11.64 1.33
N GLY A 427 4.55 -10.64 2.17
CA GLY A 427 3.87 -9.35 2.08
C GLY A 427 3.30 -8.94 3.42
N TYR A 428 1.97 -8.79 3.47
CA TYR A 428 1.28 -8.15 4.57
C TYR A 428 0.46 -9.16 5.38
N VAL A 429 1.08 -9.90 6.31
CA VAL A 429 0.36 -10.81 7.23
C VAL A 429 -0.72 -10.09 8.05
N THR A 430 -0.47 -8.83 8.41
CA THR A 430 -1.42 -7.93 9.10
C THR A 430 -2.41 -7.26 8.13
N GLY A 431 -2.33 -7.57 6.83
CA GLY A 431 -3.06 -6.89 5.78
C GLY A 431 -2.67 -5.42 5.56
N SER A 432 -1.62 -4.90 6.20
CA SER A 432 -1.25 -3.49 6.09
C SER A 432 0.26 -3.27 6.05
N GLY A 433 0.67 -2.32 5.21
CA GLY A 433 2.01 -1.74 5.23
C GLY A 433 2.12 -0.45 6.03
N GLN A 434 1.02 0.05 6.60
CA GLN A 434 0.94 1.33 7.30
C GLN A 434 0.85 1.15 8.84
N PRO A 435 1.40 2.08 9.63
CA PRO A 435 1.33 2.02 11.08
C PRO A 435 -0.03 2.50 11.58
N MET A 436 -0.62 1.73 12.50
CA MET A 436 -1.85 2.13 13.22
C MET A 436 -1.74 1.70 14.68
N LYS A 437 -2.50 2.35 15.55
CA LYS A 437 -2.49 2.06 16.99
C LYS A 437 -3.18 0.74 17.31
N PHE A 438 -2.69 0.04 18.32
CA PHE A 438 -3.41 -1.08 18.90
C PHE A 438 -4.72 -0.63 19.57
N ILE A 439 -5.68 -1.55 19.65
CA ILE A 439 -6.91 -1.41 20.40
C ILE A 439 -7.18 -2.66 21.22
N LYS A 440 -7.63 -2.47 22.46
CA LYS A 440 -8.04 -3.55 23.36
C LYS A 440 -9.45 -4.05 23.03
N ALA A 441 -9.79 -5.23 23.54
CA ALA A 441 -11.13 -5.81 23.39
C ALA A 441 -12.25 -4.92 23.97
N ASP A 442 -11.94 -4.07 24.95
CA ASP A 442 -12.90 -3.12 25.53
C ASP A 442 -13.08 -1.82 24.71
N GLY A 443 -12.37 -1.68 23.57
CA GLY A 443 -12.41 -0.51 22.71
C GLY A 443 -11.38 0.57 23.04
N THR A 444 -10.53 0.37 24.06
CA THR A 444 -9.48 1.33 24.42
C THR A 444 -8.37 1.35 23.37
N ILE A 445 -8.23 2.48 22.66
CA ILE A 445 -7.13 2.71 21.72
C ILE A 445 -5.85 3.01 22.52
N MET A 446 -4.81 2.24 22.27
CA MET A 446 -3.54 2.31 22.99
C MET A 446 -2.61 3.32 22.32
N PRO A 447 -1.78 4.06 23.06
CA PRO A 447 -0.76 4.94 22.49
C PRO A 447 0.46 4.13 22.00
N TYR A 448 0.22 3.08 21.22
CA TYR A 448 1.22 2.11 20.77
C TYR A 448 0.91 1.71 19.33
N TYR A 449 1.82 2.01 18.40
CA TYR A 449 1.66 1.72 16.98
C TYR A 449 2.12 0.29 16.65
N GLN A 450 1.41 -0.39 15.77
CA GLN A 450 1.85 -1.62 15.14
C GLN A 450 2.48 -1.32 13.78
N GLN A 451 3.72 -1.75 13.55
CA GLN A 451 4.36 -1.76 12.23
C GLN A 451 4.81 -3.18 11.88
N LEU A 452 4.38 -3.66 10.70
CA LEU A 452 4.74 -4.98 10.21
C LEU A 452 6.21 -5.05 9.77
N THR A 453 6.88 -6.17 10.09
CA THR A 453 8.20 -6.58 9.58
C THR A 453 8.06 -7.72 8.57
N GLN A 454 8.10 -7.40 7.27
CA GLN A 454 7.87 -8.37 6.19
C GLN A 454 9.13 -8.89 5.49
N LEU A 455 10.28 -8.23 5.66
CA LEU A 455 11.55 -8.71 5.10
C LEU A 455 12.42 -9.29 6.21
N VAL A 456 12.37 -10.61 6.34
CA VAL A 456 12.97 -11.36 7.45
C VAL A 456 14.08 -12.29 6.97
N ASP A 457 15.32 -12.07 7.38
CA ASP A 457 16.46 -12.91 6.97
C ASP A 457 16.35 -14.35 7.45
N GLU A 458 16.01 -14.63 8.70
CA GLU A 458 15.90 -16.00 9.21
C GLU A 458 14.77 -16.82 8.58
N GLN A 459 13.78 -16.16 7.98
CA GLN A 459 12.77 -16.78 7.15
C GLN A 459 13.33 -17.10 5.76
N MET A 460 14.08 -16.17 5.17
CA MET A 460 14.60 -16.30 3.80
C MET A 460 15.86 -17.19 3.68
N PHE A 461 16.71 -17.21 4.70
CA PHE A 461 18.03 -17.85 4.67
C PHE A 461 18.13 -19.02 5.67
N PRO A 462 18.97 -20.02 5.40
CA PRO A 462 19.20 -21.16 6.30
C PRO A 462 20.20 -20.81 7.41
N VAL A 463 19.95 -19.71 8.13
CA VAL A 463 20.83 -19.17 9.19
C VAL A 463 20.59 -19.80 10.55
N ASP A 464 19.37 -20.31 10.80
CA ASP A 464 19.06 -21.15 11.94
C ASP A 464 18.80 -22.61 11.46
N PRO A 465 19.73 -23.55 11.69
CA PRO A 465 19.61 -24.93 11.23
C PRO A 465 18.48 -25.72 11.91
N GLY A 466 17.84 -25.18 12.94
CA GLY A 466 16.72 -25.81 13.65
C GLY A 466 15.34 -25.48 13.09
N TYR A 467 15.20 -24.46 12.25
CA TYR A 467 13.88 -23.95 11.82
C TYR A 467 13.66 -24.03 10.31
N PRO A 468 12.45 -24.45 9.86
CA PRO A 468 12.08 -24.41 8.46
C PRO A 468 12.14 -22.99 7.90
N ASN A 469 12.90 -22.82 6.83
CA ASN A 469 13.09 -21.56 6.12
C ASN A 469 12.95 -21.80 4.60
N GLU A 470 13.04 -20.72 3.84
CA GLU A 470 12.91 -20.75 2.38
C GLU A 470 14.15 -21.24 1.66
N ASN A 471 15.30 -21.26 2.35
CA ASN A 471 16.60 -21.66 1.83
C ASN A 471 16.98 -20.90 0.55
N LEU A 472 16.77 -19.58 0.55
CA LEU A 472 17.07 -18.73 -0.60
C LEU A 472 18.55 -18.39 -0.69
N THR A 473 18.98 -18.15 -1.92
CA THR A 473 20.24 -17.44 -2.18
C THR A 473 20.04 -15.93 -1.96
N PRO A 474 21.10 -15.13 -1.73
CA PRO A 474 20.97 -13.68 -1.65
C PRO A 474 20.24 -13.06 -2.85
N ALA A 475 20.48 -13.57 -4.06
CA ALA A 475 19.79 -13.10 -5.27
C ALA A 475 18.27 -13.40 -5.23
N GLY A 476 17.87 -14.55 -4.67
CA GLY A 476 16.47 -14.92 -4.48
C GLY A 476 15.76 -14.02 -3.46
N ALA A 477 16.39 -13.79 -2.31
CA ALA A 477 15.89 -12.87 -1.29
C ALA A 477 15.74 -11.44 -1.84
N THR A 478 16.71 -10.98 -2.64
CA THR A 478 16.66 -9.66 -3.31
C THR A 478 15.46 -9.55 -4.27
N VAL A 479 15.02 -10.63 -4.91
CA VAL A 479 13.82 -10.60 -5.78
C VAL A 479 12.57 -10.30 -4.97
N ILE A 480 12.43 -10.88 -3.77
CA ILE A 480 11.30 -10.62 -2.87
C ILE A 480 11.32 -9.17 -2.39
N SER A 481 12.48 -8.66 -1.95
CA SER A 481 12.60 -7.25 -1.55
C SER A 481 12.21 -6.29 -2.66
N LYS A 482 12.65 -6.56 -3.90
CA LYS A 482 12.27 -5.78 -5.09
C LYS A 482 10.78 -5.84 -5.36
N GLN A 483 10.16 -7.01 -5.25
CA GLN A 483 8.73 -7.21 -5.48
C GLN A 483 7.89 -6.35 -4.53
N LEU A 484 8.20 -6.35 -3.22
CA LEU A 484 7.47 -5.56 -2.24
C LEU A 484 7.68 -4.06 -2.43
N ILE A 485 8.92 -3.64 -2.72
CA ILE A 485 9.22 -2.23 -3.04
C ILE A 485 8.45 -1.77 -4.29
N ASP A 486 8.44 -2.56 -5.36
CA ASP A 486 7.76 -2.19 -6.60
C ASP A 486 6.23 -2.19 -6.44
N ALA A 487 5.66 -3.13 -5.67
CA ALA A 487 4.23 -3.13 -5.35
C ALA A 487 3.81 -1.87 -4.57
N SER A 488 4.63 -1.47 -3.60
CA SER A 488 4.48 -0.21 -2.86
C SER A 488 4.51 1.03 -3.76
N GLU A 489 5.49 1.13 -4.66
CA GLU A 489 5.58 2.25 -5.60
C GLU A 489 4.40 2.31 -6.60
N LEU A 490 3.82 1.16 -6.92
CA LEU A 490 2.73 1.02 -7.90
C LEU A 490 1.34 1.31 -7.33
N GLY A 491 1.10 1.12 -6.03
CA GLY A 491 -0.21 1.40 -5.47
C GLY A 491 -0.45 0.98 -4.03
N ASP A 492 0.35 0.07 -3.46
CA ASP A 492 0.11 -0.38 -2.09
C ASP A 492 0.32 0.78 -1.10
N TYR A 493 1.32 1.62 -1.35
CA TYR A 493 1.77 2.71 -0.49
C TYR A 493 2.09 2.23 0.94
N ALA A 494 3.18 1.47 1.04
CA ALA A 494 3.57 0.73 2.22
C ALA A 494 4.93 1.16 2.80
N THR A 495 5.09 0.89 4.09
CA THR A 495 6.37 0.93 4.78
C THR A 495 6.99 -0.46 4.78
N ILE A 496 8.07 -0.64 4.05
CA ILE A 496 8.81 -1.91 3.95
C ILE A 496 9.89 -1.95 5.04
N MET A 497 9.50 -2.47 6.20
CA MET A 497 10.40 -2.75 7.31
C MET A 497 11.19 -4.05 7.11
N THR A 498 12.46 -4.03 7.54
CA THR A 498 13.40 -5.15 7.45
C THR A 498 13.84 -5.63 8.82
N GLN A 499 14.16 -6.92 8.89
CA GLN A 499 15.05 -7.51 9.87
C GLN A 499 16.40 -7.81 9.20
N PHE A 500 17.45 -7.15 9.68
CA PHE A 500 18.84 -7.48 9.35
C PHE A 500 19.59 -7.85 10.63
N HIS A 501 19.54 -9.12 11.03
CA HIS A 501 20.25 -9.62 12.19
C HIS A 501 21.75 -9.32 12.10
N VAL A 502 22.33 -8.90 13.23
CA VAL A 502 23.76 -8.59 13.31
C VAL A 502 24.61 -9.85 13.23
N ASP A 503 24.13 -10.96 13.80
CA ASP A 503 24.77 -12.27 13.77
C ASP A 503 24.79 -12.96 12.41
N TYR A 504 23.87 -12.60 11.51
CA TYR A 504 23.75 -13.26 10.20
C TYR A 504 24.46 -12.52 9.07
N ILE A 505 25.19 -11.44 9.39
CA ILE A 505 25.78 -10.54 8.39
C ILE A 505 26.64 -11.25 7.34
N ASN A 506 27.36 -12.32 7.71
CA ASN A 506 28.20 -13.05 6.75
C ASN A 506 27.39 -13.78 5.67
N ASP A 507 26.18 -14.22 5.99
CA ASP A 507 25.28 -14.91 5.06
C ASP A 507 24.38 -13.94 4.29
N THR A 508 24.02 -12.82 4.93
CA THR A 508 23.01 -11.86 4.43
C THR A 508 23.59 -10.61 3.78
N GLN A 509 24.90 -10.35 3.90
CA GLN A 509 25.55 -9.11 3.43
C GLN A 509 25.17 -8.71 2.00
N LEU A 510 25.19 -9.66 1.06
CA LEU A 510 24.86 -9.39 -0.34
C LEU A 510 23.40 -8.97 -0.51
N TRP A 511 22.48 -9.60 0.21
CA TRP A 511 21.06 -9.26 0.15
C TRP A 511 20.77 -7.90 0.79
N ILE A 512 21.39 -7.59 1.93
CA ILE A 512 21.29 -6.25 2.56
C ILE A 512 21.77 -5.19 1.56
N ASN A 513 22.99 -5.37 1.01
CA ASN A 513 23.56 -4.43 0.05
C ASN A 513 22.66 -4.23 -1.18
N ASP A 514 22.19 -5.32 -1.80
CA ASP A 514 21.39 -5.25 -3.02
C ASP A 514 19.99 -4.67 -2.79
N THR A 515 19.40 -4.92 -1.62
CA THR A 515 18.12 -4.34 -1.21
C THR A 515 18.25 -2.82 -1.04
N LEU A 516 19.26 -2.36 -0.31
CA LEU A 516 19.52 -0.93 -0.10
C LEU A 516 19.91 -0.22 -1.40
N ALA A 517 20.71 -0.87 -2.25
CA ALA A 517 21.03 -0.36 -3.59
C ALA A 517 19.79 -0.18 -4.44
N TYR A 518 18.85 -1.13 -4.38
CA TYR A 518 17.60 -1.03 -5.13
C TYR A 518 16.72 0.10 -4.63
N ALA A 519 16.55 0.21 -3.30
CA ALA A 519 15.80 1.31 -2.69
C ALA A 519 16.41 2.68 -3.05
N GLN A 520 17.74 2.81 -2.98
CA GLN A 520 18.45 4.03 -3.39
C GLN A 520 18.20 4.35 -4.89
N SER A 521 18.21 3.34 -5.76
CA SER A 521 17.95 3.54 -7.20
C SER A 521 16.54 4.07 -7.51
N LYS A 522 15.60 3.87 -6.59
CA LYS A 522 14.22 4.36 -6.65
C LYS A 522 14.01 5.65 -5.84
N ASN A 523 15.07 6.19 -5.22
CA ASN A 523 14.99 7.33 -4.31
C ASN A 523 14.03 7.08 -3.14
N ILE A 524 14.03 5.86 -2.58
CA ILE A 524 13.23 5.49 -1.42
C ILE A 524 13.99 5.85 -0.14
N PRO A 525 13.39 6.59 0.79
CA PRO A 525 14.02 6.90 2.08
C PRO A 525 14.22 5.62 2.90
N MET A 526 15.42 5.48 3.49
CA MET A 526 15.82 4.35 4.32
C MET A 526 16.10 4.84 5.74
N TRP A 527 15.12 4.75 6.63
CA TRP A 527 15.13 5.33 7.97
C TRP A 527 15.26 4.26 9.06
N ASN A 528 15.66 4.70 10.25
CA ASN A 528 15.54 3.87 11.45
C ASN A 528 14.09 3.91 12.00
N ALA A 529 13.76 3.03 12.94
CA ALA A 529 12.40 2.90 13.47
C ALA A 529 11.96 4.10 14.34
N ASP A 530 12.89 4.76 15.04
CA ASP A 530 12.59 5.94 15.87
C ASP A 530 12.24 7.17 15.03
N GLN A 531 12.97 7.39 13.93
CA GLN A 531 12.66 8.42 12.94
C GLN A 531 11.28 8.17 12.33
N TRP A 532 10.99 6.90 12.02
CA TRP A 532 9.67 6.51 11.52
C TRP A 532 8.55 6.76 12.52
N LEU A 533 8.74 6.38 13.78
CA LEU A 533 7.80 6.66 14.86
C LEU A 533 7.58 8.16 15.04
N SER A 534 8.65 8.97 15.05
CA SER A 534 8.55 10.43 15.17
C SER A 534 7.69 11.03 14.06
N PHE A 535 7.96 10.66 12.80
CA PHE A 535 7.15 11.10 11.68
C PHE A 535 5.70 10.60 11.78
N THR A 536 5.51 9.33 12.14
CA THR A 536 4.18 8.71 12.29
C THR A 536 3.33 9.50 13.29
N LYS A 537 3.90 9.90 14.44
CA LYS A 537 3.23 10.75 15.44
C LYS A 537 2.92 12.14 14.89
N SER A 538 3.92 12.81 14.29
CA SER A 538 3.75 14.15 13.70
C SER A 538 2.65 14.17 12.65
N ARG A 539 2.57 13.16 11.78
CA ARG A 539 1.51 13.01 10.78
C ARG A 539 0.16 12.66 11.42
N HIS A 540 0.13 11.67 12.32
CA HIS A 540 -1.10 11.21 12.97
C HIS A 540 -1.80 12.35 13.73
N ASP A 541 -1.03 13.16 14.45
CA ASP A 541 -1.56 14.25 15.28
C ASP A 541 -1.84 15.54 14.49
N ALA A 542 -1.46 15.59 13.22
CA ALA A 542 -1.77 16.73 12.36
C ALA A 542 -3.24 16.74 11.95
N ASN A 543 -3.90 17.89 12.00
CA ASN A 543 -5.32 18.04 11.69
C ASN A 543 -5.58 19.21 10.75
N TYR A 544 -6.58 19.07 9.88
CA TYR A 544 -7.11 20.19 9.11
C TYR A 544 -8.36 20.76 9.79
N ILE A 545 -8.38 22.08 9.95
CA ILE A 545 -9.49 22.82 10.56
C ILE A 545 -9.88 24.00 9.67
N ASN A 546 -11.03 24.61 9.98
CA ASN A 546 -11.55 25.79 9.28
C ASN A 546 -11.69 25.56 7.77
N ASN A 547 -12.21 24.41 7.37
CA ASN A 547 -12.34 24.05 5.97
C ASN A 547 -13.51 24.82 5.34
N VAL A 548 -13.21 25.84 4.53
CA VAL A 548 -14.21 26.74 3.95
C VAL A 548 -14.03 26.80 2.44
N TRP A 549 -15.08 26.39 1.73
CA TRP A 549 -15.18 26.51 0.28
C TRP A 549 -16.09 27.67 -0.12
N SER A 550 -15.63 28.49 -1.06
CA SER A 550 -16.42 29.54 -1.71
C SER A 550 -16.65 29.19 -3.17
N ASP A 551 -17.88 28.81 -3.52
CA ASP A 551 -18.27 28.57 -4.91
C ASP A 551 -18.13 29.81 -5.80
N ALA A 552 -18.40 30.99 -5.23
CA ALA A 552 -18.36 32.26 -5.96
C ALA A 552 -16.94 32.62 -6.42
N THR A 553 -15.95 32.40 -5.55
CA THR A 553 -14.55 32.72 -5.84
C THR A 553 -13.73 31.51 -6.30
N ARG A 554 -14.28 30.30 -6.17
CA ARG A 554 -13.58 29.02 -6.41
C ARG A 554 -12.32 28.88 -5.56
N ILE A 555 -12.41 29.28 -4.30
CA ILE A 555 -11.30 29.24 -3.34
C ILE A 555 -11.68 28.34 -2.18
N LEU A 556 -10.77 27.41 -1.86
CA LEU A 556 -10.78 26.62 -0.64
C LEU A 556 -9.75 27.21 0.32
N THR A 557 -10.14 27.49 1.56
CA THR A 557 -9.25 27.90 2.64
C THR A 557 -9.33 26.92 3.81
N PHE A 558 -8.21 26.64 4.45
CA PHE A 558 -8.14 25.81 5.66
C PHE A 558 -6.83 26.07 6.41
N ASN A 559 -6.73 25.56 7.64
CA ASN A 559 -5.49 25.55 8.40
C ASN A 559 -5.05 24.10 8.64
N MET A 560 -3.75 23.85 8.56
CA MET A 560 -3.13 22.67 9.15
C MET A 560 -2.66 23.03 10.56
N THR A 561 -2.95 22.16 11.52
CA THR A 561 -2.39 22.21 12.88
C THR A 561 -1.58 20.96 13.11
N ALA A 562 -0.34 21.12 13.54
CA ALA A 562 0.56 20.00 13.83
C ALA A 562 1.60 20.46 14.85
N ALA A 563 2.15 19.52 15.62
CA ALA A 563 3.33 19.80 16.44
C ALA A 563 4.49 20.25 15.52
N THR A 564 5.25 21.25 15.96
CA THR A 564 6.41 21.72 15.20
C THR A 564 7.49 20.65 15.23
N ASP A 565 7.83 20.12 14.06
CA ASP A 565 8.93 19.17 13.88
C ASP A 565 9.68 19.55 12.58
N PRO A 566 10.90 20.11 12.70
CA PRO A 566 11.67 20.56 11.54
C PRO A 566 12.18 19.41 10.67
N ASN A 567 12.09 18.17 11.14
CA ASN A 567 12.55 16.99 10.41
C ASN A 567 11.39 16.22 9.75
N ALA A 568 10.14 16.63 9.98
CA ALA A 568 8.97 16.03 9.38
C ALA A 568 8.38 16.96 8.33
N ASN A 569 8.40 16.54 7.06
CA ASN A 569 7.70 17.22 5.98
C ASN A 569 6.37 16.52 5.72
N LEU A 570 5.27 17.25 5.87
CA LEU A 570 3.90 16.78 5.63
C LEU A 570 3.41 17.31 4.28
N SER A 571 2.76 16.44 3.51
CA SER A 571 2.16 16.82 2.23
C SER A 571 0.64 16.82 2.28
N THR A 572 0.06 17.92 1.82
CA THR A 572 -1.36 18.06 1.58
C THR A 572 -1.65 17.74 0.12
N MET A 573 -2.51 16.75 -0.11
CA MET A 573 -3.12 16.46 -1.39
C MET A 573 -4.38 17.28 -1.60
N VAL A 574 -4.52 17.87 -2.79
CA VAL A 574 -5.77 18.51 -3.25
C VAL A 574 -6.06 18.14 -4.70
N PRO A 575 -7.35 18.10 -5.11
CA PRO A 575 -7.71 17.78 -6.48
C PRO A 575 -7.09 18.76 -7.47
N LEU A 576 -6.62 18.24 -8.62
CA LEU A 576 -6.15 19.08 -9.74
C LEU A 576 -7.29 19.80 -10.48
N SER A 577 -8.52 19.38 -10.24
CA SER A 577 -9.73 20.00 -10.77
C SER A 577 -10.89 19.70 -9.83
N PHE A 578 -11.81 20.64 -9.70
CA PHE A 578 -13.04 20.48 -8.95
C PHE A 578 -14.22 21.00 -9.77
N ASN A 579 -15.24 20.18 -10.04
CA ASN A 579 -16.40 20.54 -10.87
C ASN A 579 -16.01 21.18 -12.23
N GLY A 580 -14.96 20.66 -12.87
CA GLY A 580 -14.44 21.16 -14.15
C GLY A 580 -13.55 22.40 -14.05
N SER A 581 -13.41 22.98 -12.87
CA SER A 581 -12.49 24.08 -12.59
C SER A 581 -11.08 23.57 -12.28
N PRO A 582 -10.07 23.77 -13.15
CA PRO A 582 -8.70 23.32 -12.89
C PRO A 582 -8.05 24.12 -11.75
N LEU A 583 -7.14 23.47 -11.02
CA LEU A 583 -6.29 24.08 -10.01
C LEU A 583 -5.40 25.16 -10.64
N VAL A 584 -5.35 26.34 -10.01
CA VAL A 584 -4.55 27.48 -10.45
C VAL A 584 -3.32 27.67 -9.57
N SER A 585 -3.50 27.67 -8.24
CA SER A 585 -2.41 27.89 -7.30
C SER A 585 -2.73 27.33 -5.92
N ILE A 586 -1.66 27.05 -5.18
CA ILE A 586 -1.69 26.76 -3.75
C ILE A 586 -0.82 27.82 -3.07
N SER A 587 -1.34 28.45 -2.02
CA SER A 587 -0.61 29.41 -1.18
C SER A 587 -0.57 28.88 0.24
N ILE A 588 0.62 28.93 0.84
CA ILE A 588 0.89 28.56 2.23
C ILE A 588 1.45 29.80 2.93
N ASP A 589 0.84 30.18 4.05
CA ASP A 589 1.23 31.34 4.87
C ASP A 589 1.38 32.64 4.04
N GLY A 590 0.45 32.81 3.10
CA GLY A 590 0.38 33.99 2.22
C GLY A 590 1.32 33.96 1.01
N SER A 591 2.16 32.93 0.87
CA SER A 591 3.08 32.77 -0.26
C SER A 591 2.62 31.66 -1.20
N ILE A 592 2.56 31.93 -2.50
CA ILE A 592 2.29 30.89 -3.51
C ILE A 592 3.46 29.89 -3.50
N VAL A 593 3.14 28.62 -3.32
CA VAL A 593 4.10 27.51 -3.32
C VAL A 593 3.96 26.65 -4.57
N PRO A 594 5.06 26.07 -5.09
CA PRO A 594 4.96 25.04 -6.12
C PRO A 594 4.31 23.78 -5.54
N TYR A 595 3.67 23.01 -6.42
CA TYR A 595 3.16 21.68 -6.10
C TYR A 595 3.66 20.66 -7.12
N THR A 596 3.75 19.40 -6.72
CA THR A 596 3.97 18.28 -7.64
C THR A 596 2.66 17.58 -7.95
N THR A 597 2.62 16.81 -9.04
CA THR A 597 1.45 16.02 -9.40
C THR A 597 1.79 14.55 -9.30
N GLN A 598 0.93 13.76 -8.65
CA GLN A 598 1.02 12.31 -8.67
C GLN A 598 -0.33 11.67 -8.92
N THR A 599 -0.32 10.51 -9.56
CA THR A 599 -1.49 9.64 -9.69
C THR A 599 -1.49 8.62 -8.57
N ILE A 600 -2.53 8.70 -7.73
CA ILE A 600 -2.76 7.85 -6.56
C ILE A 600 -3.92 6.91 -6.87
N ASN A 601 -3.61 5.64 -7.14
CA ASN A 601 -4.55 4.60 -7.57
C ASN A 601 -5.59 5.11 -8.59
N GLY A 602 -5.09 5.65 -9.72
CA GLY A 602 -5.91 6.16 -10.81
C GLY A 602 -6.40 7.60 -10.68
N ILE A 603 -6.16 8.28 -9.54
CA ILE A 603 -6.62 9.65 -9.32
C ILE A 603 -5.42 10.61 -9.26
N SER A 604 -5.33 11.57 -10.18
CA SER A 604 -4.27 12.57 -10.16
C SER A 604 -4.56 13.70 -9.17
N GLN A 605 -3.60 13.96 -8.28
CA GLN A 605 -3.69 14.94 -7.19
C GLN A 605 -2.48 15.89 -7.22
N ALA A 606 -2.68 17.12 -6.75
CA ALA A 606 -1.59 18.06 -6.47
C ALA A 606 -1.10 17.86 -5.04
N PHE A 607 0.22 17.88 -4.85
CA PHE A 607 0.91 17.73 -3.57
C PHE A 607 1.62 19.01 -3.22
N ALA A 608 1.22 19.63 -2.12
CA ALA A 608 1.91 20.76 -1.51
C ALA A 608 2.55 20.33 -0.19
N THR A 609 3.87 20.41 -0.11
CA THR A 609 4.67 19.97 1.03
C THR A 609 5.05 21.16 1.91
N THR A 610 4.93 20.98 3.22
CA THR A 610 5.42 21.92 4.24
C THR A 610 6.04 21.16 5.41
N THR A 611 6.95 21.80 6.14
CA THR A 611 7.42 21.28 7.43
C THR A 611 6.24 21.12 8.40
N ALA A 612 6.30 20.17 9.33
CA ALA A 612 5.28 20.00 10.34
C ALA A 612 5.19 21.24 11.24
N GLY A 613 3.96 21.74 11.40
CA GLY A 613 3.66 22.96 12.14
C GLY A 613 2.29 23.50 11.77
N ASN A 614 1.98 24.67 12.32
CA ASN A 614 0.75 25.38 11.99
C ASN A 614 0.93 26.16 10.69
N HIS A 615 0.03 25.95 9.73
CA HIS A 615 0.08 26.58 8.41
C HIS A 615 -1.32 27.00 7.93
N ALA A 616 -1.40 28.13 7.23
CA ALA A 616 -2.63 28.59 6.59
C ALA A 616 -2.57 28.31 5.08
N PHE A 617 -3.58 27.62 4.56
CA PHE A 617 -3.67 27.24 3.15
C PHE A 617 -4.77 28.02 2.42
N ILE A 618 -4.46 28.44 1.20
CA ILE A 618 -5.42 28.97 0.23
C ILE A 618 -5.19 28.23 -1.10
N VAL A 619 -6.23 27.54 -1.57
CA VAL A 619 -6.21 26.77 -2.82
C VAL A 619 -7.20 27.39 -3.79
N SER A 620 -6.70 27.87 -4.93
CA SER A 620 -7.50 28.57 -5.94
C SER A 620 -7.73 27.68 -7.15
N TYR A 621 -8.98 27.60 -7.58
CA TYR A 621 -9.38 26.95 -8.83
C TYR A 621 -9.85 28.00 -9.84
N GLN A 622 -9.72 27.71 -11.13
CA GLN A 622 -10.14 28.63 -12.18
C GLN A 622 -11.68 28.67 -12.23
N PRO A 623 -12.33 29.84 -12.26
CA PRO A 623 -13.76 29.92 -12.53
C PRO A 623 -14.09 29.21 -13.85
N PRO A 624 -15.19 28.46 -13.95
CA PRO A 624 -15.56 27.79 -15.19
C PRO A 624 -15.60 28.82 -16.32
N THR A 625 -14.77 28.63 -17.35
CA THR A 625 -14.84 29.47 -18.55
C THR A 625 -16.24 29.28 -19.14
N PRO A 626 -17.06 30.33 -19.32
CA PRO A 626 -18.35 30.16 -19.96
C PRO A 626 -18.11 29.51 -21.33
N THR A 627 -18.61 28.29 -21.51
CA THR A 627 -18.62 27.66 -22.82
C THR A 627 -19.34 28.62 -23.75
N PRO A 628 -18.74 29.06 -24.87
CA PRO A 628 -19.45 29.92 -25.81
C PRO A 628 -20.74 29.20 -26.19
N THR A 629 -21.88 29.76 -25.79
CA THR A 629 -23.18 29.30 -26.23
C THR A 629 -23.11 29.28 -27.76
N ALA A 630 -23.29 28.10 -28.37
CA ALA A 630 -23.34 28.01 -29.81
C ALA A 630 -24.42 28.99 -30.30
N THR A 631 -23.99 30.06 -30.98
CA THR A 631 -24.90 30.97 -31.65
C THR A 631 -25.76 30.11 -32.56
N ALA A 632 -27.08 30.14 -32.37
CA ALA A 632 -28.00 29.42 -33.23
C ALA A 632 -27.70 29.79 -34.68
N THR A 633 -27.20 28.83 -35.46
CA THR A 633 -27.09 28.99 -36.90
C THR A 633 -28.51 29.22 -37.42
N ASN A 634 -28.77 30.41 -37.97
CA ASN A 634 -30.05 30.70 -38.60
C ASN A 634 -30.36 29.60 -39.62
N THR A 635 -31.41 28.82 -39.35
CA THR A 635 -32.00 27.90 -40.32
C THR A 635 -32.34 28.70 -41.58
N ALA A 636 -31.91 28.21 -42.74
CA ALA A 636 -32.23 28.83 -44.01
C ALA A 636 -33.75 28.91 -44.21
N THR A 637 -34.22 30.12 -44.52
CA THR A 637 -35.60 30.43 -44.91
C THR A 637 -36.09 29.49 -46.01
N ALA A 638 -37.25 28.87 -45.82
CA ALA A 638 -37.89 28.01 -46.80
C ALA A 638 -38.24 28.79 -48.08
N THR A 639 -37.68 28.35 -49.20
CA THR A 639 -38.07 28.81 -50.55
C THR A 639 -39.41 28.19 -50.93
N SER A 640 -40.38 29.02 -51.29
CA SER A 640 -41.70 28.61 -51.78
C SER A 640 -41.58 27.78 -53.06
N THR A 641 -42.13 26.56 -53.07
CA THR A 641 -42.24 25.72 -54.27
C THR A 641 -43.71 25.63 -54.72
N SER A 642 -43.93 25.81 -56.01
CA SER A 642 -45.22 25.85 -56.71
C SER A 642 -45.92 24.48 -56.82
N THR A 643 -47.24 24.49 -56.71
CA THR A 643 -48.18 23.37 -56.93
C THR A 643 -48.47 23.14 -58.44
N PRO A 644 -49.21 22.08 -58.90
CA PRO A 644 -48.66 20.91 -59.60
C PRO A 644 -49.25 20.68 -61.02
N THR A 645 -48.73 19.69 -61.75
CA THR A 645 -49.35 19.14 -62.99
C THR A 645 -49.20 17.60 -63.01
N PRO A 646 -50.13 16.84 -63.63
CA PRO A 646 -50.55 15.52 -63.13
C PRO A 646 -49.99 14.31 -63.90
N THR A 647 -49.97 13.18 -63.18
CA THR A 647 -50.18 11.76 -63.56
C THR A 647 -49.24 11.10 -64.59
N ASP A 648 -48.64 9.97 -64.20
CA ASP A 648 -48.96 8.66 -64.79
C ASP A 648 -48.52 7.48 -63.89
N THR A 649 -49.46 6.56 -63.66
CA THR A 649 -49.28 5.24 -63.03
C THR A 649 -48.80 4.25 -64.11
N PRO A 650 -47.87 3.33 -63.81
CA PRO A 650 -48.28 1.91 -63.76
C PRO A 650 -47.53 1.02 -62.73
N THR A 651 -48.33 0.23 -62.02
CA THR A 651 -48.31 -1.24 -61.84
C THR A 651 -47.09 -2.00 -61.27
N SER A 652 -47.47 -2.95 -60.39
CA SER A 652 -46.75 -3.88 -59.50
C SER A 652 -45.81 -4.93 -60.10
N THR A 653 -44.82 -5.40 -59.29
CA THR A 653 -44.54 -6.84 -59.08
C THR A 653 -43.85 -7.15 -57.73
N PHE A 654 -44.24 -8.32 -57.16
CA PHE A 654 -43.85 -9.14 -55.98
C PHE A 654 -42.33 -9.39 -55.78
N THR A 655 -41.73 -9.97 -54.72
CA THR A 655 -42.03 -10.85 -53.54
C THR A 655 -40.73 -10.81 -52.67
N ASN A 656 -40.63 -11.04 -51.35
CA ASN A 656 -40.93 -12.25 -50.59
C ASN A 656 -40.79 -11.96 -49.07
N THR A 657 -41.65 -12.59 -48.27
CA THR A 657 -41.57 -12.68 -46.80
C THR A 657 -41.47 -14.16 -46.44
N ALA A 658 -40.75 -14.50 -45.36
CA ALA A 658 -41.06 -15.71 -44.60
C ALA A 658 -40.81 -15.49 -43.10
N THR A 659 -41.90 -15.67 -42.37
CA THR A 659 -42.16 -15.75 -40.94
C THR A 659 -41.62 -17.06 -40.33
N SER A 660 -41.39 -17.12 -39.02
CA SER A 660 -41.91 -18.24 -38.22
C SER A 660 -42.04 -17.93 -36.74
N THR A 661 -43.06 -18.54 -36.17
CA THR A 661 -43.66 -18.39 -34.84
C THR A 661 -43.34 -19.64 -34.00
N ALA A 662 -43.43 -19.51 -32.68
CA ALA A 662 -43.29 -20.60 -31.71
C ALA A 662 -44.44 -21.64 -31.76
N SER A 663 -44.15 -22.88 -31.35
CA SER A 663 -45.14 -23.92 -31.02
C SER A 663 -44.63 -24.88 -29.93
N LEU A 664 -45.59 -25.49 -29.22
CA LEU A 664 -45.53 -26.16 -27.92
C LEU A 664 -45.61 -27.71 -27.98
N THR A 665 -45.08 -28.38 -26.93
CA THR A 665 -45.56 -29.63 -26.23
C THR A 665 -45.52 -31.01 -26.94
N PRO A 666 -45.72 -32.20 -26.28
CA PRO A 666 -45.71 -32.63 -24.84
C PRO A 666 -45.09 -34.04 -24.49
N LEU A 667 -44.81 -34.25 -23.17
CA LEU A 667 -45.08 -35.39 -22.25
C LEU A 667 -44.86 -36.90 -22.61
N ALA A 668 -44.17 -37.64 -21.70
CA ALA A 668 -44.58 -38.92 -21.03
C ALA A 668 -43.37 -39.63 -20.34
N THR A 669 -43.39 -40.43 -19.26
CA THR A 669 -44.33 -40.82 -18.17
C THR A 669 -43.58 -41.85 -17.24
N ARG A 670 -43.68 -41.67 -15.90
CA ARG A 670 -43.67 -42.64 -14.73
C ARG A 670 -42.54 -43.71 -14.57
N THR A 671 -42.14 -44.22 -13.39
CA THR A 671 -42.88 -44.61 -12.16
C THR A 671 -41.95 -44.95 -10.96
N ALA A 672 -42.43 -44.69 -9.71
CA ALA A 672 -42.37 -45.39 -8.39
C ALA A 672 -41.03 -45.89 -7.75
N LEU A 673 -40.61 -45.48 -6.52
CA LEU A 673 -41.09 -45.73 -5.11
C LEU A 673 -40.33 -46.94 -4.44
N PRO A 674 -40.23 -47.22 -3.09
CA PRO A 674 -40.12 -46.48 -1.80
C PRO A 674 -38.96 -46.97 -0.83
N THR A 675 -38.93 -46.40 0.41
CA THR A 675 -38.65 -47.04 1.74
C THR A 675 -37.20 -47.37 2.16
N ASN A 676 -36.74 -47.36 3.42
CA ASN A 676 -37.25 -46.96 4.75
C ASN A 676 -36.07 -46.94 5.78
N THR A 677 -36.17 -46.09 6.81
CA THR A 677 -35.82 -46.26 8.25
C THR A 677 -34.58 -47.02 8.76
N GLY A 678 -33.95 -46.46 9.82
CA GLY A 678 -33.53 -47.24 11.00
C GLY A 678 -32.30 -46.75 11.80
N LEU A 679 -32.54 -46.08 12.94
CA LEU A 679 -31.65 -45.79 14.10
C LEU A 679 -31.10 -47.09 14.81
N PRO A 680 -30.46 -47.06 16.01
CA PRO A 680 -29.29 -46.34 16.55
C PRO A 680 -28.36 -47.25 17.43
N SER A 681 -27.38 -46.65 18.13
CA SER A 681 -26.72 -47.02 19.44
C SER A 681 -25.20 -46.81 19.33
N GLY A 682 -24.46 -46.31 20.31
CA GLY A 682 -24.66 -46.14 21.74
C GLY A 682 -23.35 -46.58 22.43
N GLY A 683 -22.72 -45.71 23.23
CA GLY A 683 -21.53 -46.08 24.03
C GLY A 683 -20.59 -44.94 24.39
N THR A 684 -20.91 -44.19 25.44
CA THR A 684 -19.99 -43.43 26.32
C THR A 684 -19.39 -44.36 27.39
N PRO A 685 -18.59 -43.89 28.38
CA PRO A 685 -17.34 -43.10 28.38
C PRO A 685 -16.25 -43.75 29.29
N GLY A 686 -15.02 -43.23 29.37
CA GLY A 686 -14.10 -43.67 30.44
C GLY A 686 -12.69 -43.03 30.52
N ASN A 687 -12.51 -42.21 31.56
CA ASN A 687 -11.31 -41.91 32.39
C ASN A 687 -10.03 -41.38 31.73
N SER A 688 -9.51 -40.18 32.08
CA SER A 688 -8.93 -39.72 33.38
C SER A 688 -7.65 -40.47 33.79
N ALA A 689 -6.49 -39.79 33.72
CA ALA A 689 -5.29 -39.93 34.59
C ALA A 689 -4.10 -39.17 33.93
N THR A 690 -3.76 -37.96 34.40
CA THR A 690 -2.71 -37.63 35.40
C THR A 690 -1.27 -37.73 34.92
N ALA A 691 -0.60 -36.59 35.02
CA ALA A 691 0.85 -36.41 35.04
C ALA A 691 1.55 -37.36 36.03
N THR A 692 2.74 -37.82 35.67
CA THR A 692 3.73 -38.27 36.64
C THR A 692 5.12 -38.00 36.08
N ALA A 693 5.86 -37.18 36.82
CA ALA A 693 7.28 -36.94 36.65
C ALA A 693 8.09 -38.23 36.92
N MET A 694 9.17 -38.46 36.18
CA MET A 694 10.29 -39.27 36.66
C MET A 694 11.62 -38.59 36.37
N SER A 695 12.29 -38.30 37.48
CA SER A 695 13.68 -37.89 37.63
C SER A 695 14.65 -39.07 37.51
N ASN A 696 15.90 -38.71 37.14
CA ASN A 696 17.20 -39.38 37.39
C ASN A 696 17.65 -40.52 36.47
N ALA A 697 18.76 -40.29 35.75
CA ALA A 697 20.05 -40.96 36.01
C ALA A 697 21.22 -40.39 35.16
N THR A 698 22.14 -39.73 35.87
CA THR A 698 23.61 -39.66 35.77
C THR A 698 24.39 -40.47 34.71
N THR A 699 25.28 -39.73 34.00
CA THR A 699 26.71 -39.99 33.65
C THR A 699 27.15 -41.26 32.92
N VAL A 700 27.75 -41.11 31.72
CA VAL A 700 29.06 -41.71 31.33
C VAL A 700 29.78 -40.78 30.35
N ALA A 701 31.09 -40.61 30.56
CA ALA A 701 32.00 -39.77 29.81
C ALA A 701 32.65 -40.46 28.59
N SER A 702 33.20 -39.61 27.73
CA SER A 702 34.47 -39.75 26.99
C SER A 702 34.50 -40.29 25.54
N ASN A 703 35.06 -39.41 24.69
CA ASN A 703 36.06 -39.65 23.65
C ASN A 703 35.68 -40.40 22.36
N SER A 704 35.61 -39.62 21.27
CA SER A 704 36.36 -39.94 20.05
C SER A 704 36.64 -38.68 19.23
N SER A 705 37.83 -38.11 19.40
CA SER A 705 38.49 -37.22 18.46
C SER A 705 39.49 -38.04 17.63
N ALA A 706 39.41 -37.97 16.29
CA ALA A 706 40.54 -37.80 15.35
C ALA A 706 40.23 -38.36 13.95
N ALA A 707 40.19 -37.47 12.96
CA ALA A 707 40.63 -37.62 11.56
C ALA A 707 40.02 -36.45 10.76
N LEU A 708 40.70 -35.60 10.00
CA LEU A 708 42.10 -35.53 9.59
C LEU A 708 42.26 -34.11 9.02
N ALA A 709 43.10 -33.28 9.63
CA ALA A 709 43.66 -32.10 8.97
C ALA A 709 44.79 -32.59 8.06
N THR A 710 44.83 -32.12 6.81
CA THR A 710 45.99 -31.47 6.15
C THR A 710 45.67 -31.30 4.66
N TYR A 711 45.49 -30.07 4.19
CA TYR A 711 46.15 -29.55 2.98
C TYR A 711 46.02 -28.02 2.98
N PHE A 712 46.99 -27.36 3.59
CA PHE A 712 47.29 -25.95 3.32
C PHE A 712 48.26 -25.93 2.14
N ALA A 713 47.89 -25.24 1.06
CA ALA A 713 48.84 -24.63 0.14
C ALA A 713 48.29 -23.25 -0.22
N MET A 714 49.01 -22.21 0.22
CA MET A 714 48.75 -20.81 -0.10
C MET A 714 48.94 -20.56 -1.61
N GLY A 715 48.00 -19.81 -2.20
CA GLY A 715 48.10 -19.26 -3.54
C GLY A 715 47.27 -17.98 -3.66
N THR A 716 47.90 -16.84 -3.33
CA THR A 716 47.64 -15.46 -3.80
C THR A 716 46.22 -14.87 -3.80
N ARG A 717 46.10 -13.71 -3.12
CA ARG A 717 44.96 -12.76 -3.13
C ARG A 717 44.58 -12.29 -4.55
N GLN A 718 43.30 -12.38 -4.90
CA GLN A 718 42.56 -11.49 -5.82
C GLN A 718 41.09 -11.37 -5.32
N GLY A 719 40.40 -10.28 -5.69
CA GLY A 719 39.19 -9.73 -5.07
C GLY A 719 37.86 -10.48 -5.31
N PRO A 720 36.69 -9.81 -5.14
CA PRO A 720 35.44 -10.45 -4.78
C PRO A 720 34.86 -11.33 -5.89
N GLY A 721 34.38 -12.50 -5.47
CA GLY A 721 33.68 -13.56 -6.20
C GLY A 721 33.23 -13.30 -7.65
N ARG A 722 34.11 -13.60 -8.59
CA ARG A 722 33.76 -13.81 -10.00
C ARG A 722 33.91 -15.30 -10.31
N ARG A 723 32.84 -15.93 -10.85
CA ARG A 723 32.77 -17.39 -11.03
C ARG A 723 33.73 -17.84 -12.14
N ASP A 724 34.52 -18.88 -11.87
CA ASP A 724 35.38 -19.59 -12.81
C ASP A 724 34.63 -20.64 -13.66
N ILE A 725 33.30 -20.62 -13.61
CA ILE A 725 32.38 -21.48 -14.37
C ILE A 725 31.47 -20.59 -15.22
N PHE A 726 31.15 -21.02 -16.45
CA PHE A 726 30.19 -20.32 -17.30
C PHE A 726 28.77 -20.48 -16.74
N ASP A 727 28.20 -19.38 -16.22
CA ASP A 727 26.87 -19.37 -15.58
C ASP A 727 26.05 -18.15 -16.06
N PRO A 728 25.48 -18.19 -17.28
CA PRO A 728 24.78 -17.05 -17.85
C PRO A 728 23.45 -16.81 -17.13
N ALA A 729 22.99 -15.56 -17.15
CA ALA A 729 21.63 -15.20 -16.75
C ALA A 729 20.78 -14.91 -17.98
N ILE A 730 19.51 -15.32 -17.94
CA ILE A 730 18.51 -15.05 -18.97
C ILE A 730 17.27 -14.43 -18.32
N SER A 731 16.71 -13.39 -18.92
CA SER A 731 15.42 -12.80 -18.55
C SER A 731 14.58 -12.55 -19.80
N LYS A 732 13.26 -12.47 -19.64
CA LYS A 732 12.32 -12.23 -20.73
C LYS A 732 11.15 -11.37 -20.25
N VAL A 733 10.76 -10.39 -21.06
CA VAL A 733 9.63 -9.49 -20.81
C VAL A 733 8.87 -9.26 -22.11
N GLY A 734 7.53 -9.23 -22.06
CA GLY A 734 6.69 -8.87 -23.21
C GLY A 734 6.16 -7.45 -23.08
N PHE A 735 6.25 -6.66 -24.15
CA PHE A 735 5.72 -5.30 -24.21
C PHE A 735 4.60 -5.22 -25.24
N LEU A 736 3.46 -4.66 -24.81
CA LEU A 736 2.42 -4.19 -25.71
C LEU A 736 2.79 -2.80 -26.25
N ARG A 737 2.28 -2.43 -27.43
CA ARG A 737 2.39 -1.03 -27.85
C ARG A 737 1.49 -0.17 -26.96
N ALA A 738 1.85 1.11 -26.82
CA ALA A 738 1.08 2.04 -26.01
C ALA A 738 -0.41 2.07 -26.46
N GLY A 739 -1.31 1.70 -25.56
CA GLY A 739 -2.75 1.64 -25.79
C GLY A 739 -3.30 0.27 -26.22
N GLU A 740 -2.45 -0.73 -26.43
CA GLU A 740 -2.86 -2.11 -26.71
C GLU A 740 -3.13 -2.88 -25.38
N THR A 741 -4.04 -3.85 -25.40
CA THR A 741 -4.54 -4.57 -24.20
C THR A 741 -4.32 -6.09 -24.24
N GLY A 742 -3.62 -6.61 -25.25
CA GLY A 742 -3.43 -8.03 -25.51
C GLY A 742 -4.57 -8.71 -26.27
N VAL A 743 -5.45 -7.97 -26.94
CA VAL A 743 -6.59 -8.53 -27.70
C VAL A 743 -6.18 -8.97 -29.11
N LEU A 744 -7.04 -9.73 -29.80
CA LEU A 744 -6.80 -10.30 -31.13
C LEU A 744 -6.29 -9.26 -32.16
N GLY A 745 -5.12 -9.51 -32.74
CA GLY A 745 -4.52 -8.71 -33.80
C GLY A 745 -3.48 -7.67 -33.35
N GLU A 746 -3.27 -7.51 -32.04
CA GLU A 746 -2.28 -6.58 -31.46
C GLU A 746 -0.85 -7.13 -31.49
N LYS A 747 0.15 -6.24 -31.37
CA LYS A 747 1.57 -6.59 -31.58
C LYS A 747 2.36 -6.55 -30.28
N ILE A 748 2.99 -7.66 -29.94
CA ILE A 748 3.84 -7.80 -28.76
C ILE A 748 5.30 -7.86 -29.17
N GLU A 749 6.15 -7.09 -28.49
CA GLU A 749 7.61 -7.25 -28.53
C GLU A 749 8.08 -8.01 -27.28
N TRP A 750 8.62 -9.21 -27.48
CA TRP A 750 9.29 -9.97 -26.44
C TRP A 750 10.76 -9.61 -26.43
N VAL A 751 11.24 -9.00 -25.36
CA VAL A 751 12.66 -8.71 -25.15
C VAL A 751 13.26 -9.77 -24.24
N ILE A 752 14.25 -10.49 -24.76
CA ILE A 752 15.07 -11.44 -24.02
C ILE A 752 16.43 -10.80 -23.79
N THR A 753 16.87 -10.76 -22.53
CA THR A 753 18.22 -10.32 -22.16
C THR A 753 19.03 -11.51 -21.69
N VAL A 754 20.17 -11.74 -22.32
CA VAL A 754 21.15 -12.75 -21.91
C VAL A 754 22.40 -12.03 -21.45
N SER A 755 22.91 -12.37 -20.27
CA SER A 755 24.17 -11.82 -19.76
C SER A 755 25.10 -12.94 -19.32
N ASN A 756 26.39 -12.73 -19.48
CA ASN A 756 27.42 -13.59 -18.92
C ASN A 756 28.12 -12.87 -17.75
N PRO A 757 27.67 -13.05 -16.50
CA PRO A 757 28.30 -12.40 -15.36
C PRO A 757 29.61 -13.09 -14.89
N SER A 758 30.04 -14.17 -15.54
CA SER A 758 31.23 -14.94 -15.12
C SER A 758 32.50 -14.59 -15.90
N ASP A 759 33.66 -15.07 -15.43
CA ASP A 759 34.96 -14.89 -16.10
C ASP A 759 35.18 -15.82 -17.30
N VAL A 760 34.25 -16.76 -17.52
CA VAL A 760 34.40 -17.80 -18.53
C VAL A 760 33.66 -17.39 -19.80
N THR A 761 34.34 -17.50 -20.93
CA THR A 761 33.70 -17.31 -22.24
C THR A 761 32.70 -18.43 -22.52
N GLY A 762 31.43 -18.08 -22.70
CA GLY A 762 30.40 -19.00 -23.17
C GLY A 762 30.58 -19.33 -24.64
N ARG A 763 30.35 -20.60 -25.01
CA ARG A 763 30.42 -21.07 -26.40
C ARG A 763 29.14 -21.80 -26.78
N ASN A 764 28.78 -21.71 -28.07
CA ASN A 764 27.58 -22.35 -28.63
C ASN A 764 26.32 -22.03 -27.83
N VAL A 765 26.14 -20.75 -27.47
CA VAL A 765 24.97 -20.31 -26.71
C VAL A 765 23.76 -20.28 -27.65
N VAL A 766 22.81 -21.19 -27.43
CA VAL A 766 21.59 -21.35 -28.21
C VAL A 766 20.39 -21.02 -27.34
N ILE A 767 19.66 -19.97 -27.71
CA ILE A 767 18.38 -19.60 -27.11
C ILE A 767 17.27 -20.14 -28.00
N THR A 768 16.34 -20.88 -27.39
CA THR A 768 15.15 -21.40 -28.05
C THR A 768 13.91 -20.84 -27.40
N ASP A 769 13.01 -20.30 -28.22
CA ASP A 769 11.73 -19.73 -27.81
C ASP A 769 10.63 -20.37 -28.66
N THR A 770 9.74 -21.15 -28.05
CA THR A 770 8.62 -21.78 -28.74
C THR A 770 7.35 -21.08 -28.27
N LEU A 771 6.74 -20.31 -29.17
CA LEU A 771 5.55 -19.54 -28.86
C LEU A 771 4.31 -20.42 -28.86
N VAL A 772 3.30 -20.00 -28.07
CA VAL A 772 1.99 -20.64 -27.99
C VAL A 772 1.15 -20.34 -29.23
N ASP A 773 0.23 -21.25 -29.59
CA ASP A 773 -0.62 -21.15 -30.81
C ASP A 773 -1.44 -19.84 -30.90
N GLY A 774 -1.64 -19.16 -29.77
CA GLY A 774 -2.25 -17.83 -29.69
C GLY A 774 -1.35 -16.68 -30.21
N LEU A 775 -0.11 -16.95 -30.65
CA LEU A 775 0.83 -15.95 -31.16
C LEU A 775 1.39 -16.35 -32.53
N ARG A 776 1.42 -15.41 -33.47
CA ARG A 776 2.18 -15.53 -34.71
C ARG A 776 3.51 -14.80 -34.56
N VAL A 777 4.63 -15.46 -34.82
CA VAL A 777 5.95 -14.79 -34.93
C VAL A 777 5.98 -13.95 -36.20
N ASP A 778 6.25 -12.66 -36.07
CA ASP A 778 6.39 -11.74 -37.20
C ASP A 778 7.85 -11.56 -37.61
N LYS A 779 8.76 -11.38 -36.64
CA LYS A 779 10.22 -11.29 -36.86
C LYS A 779 11.01 -11.46 -35.55
N ALA A 780 12.29 -11.79 -35.67
CA ALA A 780 13.24 -11.84 -34.56
C ALA A 780 14.51 -11.08 -34.92
N VAL A 781 15.04 -10.30 -33.97
CA VAL A 781 16.26 -9.49 -34.12
C VAL A 781 17.16 -9.77 -32.93
N THR A 782 18.46 -9.88 -33.16
CA THR A 782 19.47 -10.07 -32.09
C THR A 782 20.65 -9.12 -32.32
N SER A 783 21.23 -8.61 -31.23
CA SER A 783 22.44 -7.79 -31.29
C SER A 783 23.73 -8.61 -31.44
N ALA A 784 23.67 -9.94 -31.26
CA ALA A 784 24.78 -10.86 -31.47
C ALA A 784 24.30 -12.23 -31.97
N GLY A 785 25.10 -12.89 -32.81
CA GLY A 785 24.76 -14.20 -33.37
C GLY A 785 23.77 -14.15 -34.54
N THR A 786 23.08 -15.25 -34.78
CA THR A 786 22.09 -15.38 -35.85
C THR A 786 20.74 -15.84 -35.30
N ALA A 787 19.64 -15.31 -35.85
CA ALA A 787 18.29 -15.70 -35.49
C ALA A 787 17.64 -16.47 -36.66
N THR A 788 16.98 -17.59 -36.37
CA THR A 788 16.18 -18.36 -37.32
C THR A 788 14.77 -18.56 -36.79
N ILE A 789 13.78 -18.54 -37.69
CA ILE A 789 12.36 -18.74 -37.36
C ILE A 789 11.87 -19.97 -38.13
N ASN A 790 11.31 -20.94 -37.43
CA ASN A 790 10.68 -22.12 -38.03
C ASN A 790 9.30 -22.34 -37.40
N GLY A 791 8.26 -21.88 -38.09
CA GLY A 791 6.90 -21.82 -37.54
C GLY A 791 6.84 -20.91 -36.31
N GLN A 792 6.38 -21.45 -35.18
CA GLN A 792 6.30 -20.73 -33.89
C GLN A 792 7.58 -20.80 -33.06
N LYS A 793 8.64 -21.42 -33.58
CA LYS A 793 9.90 -21.57 -32.87
C LYS A 793 10.94 -20.57 -33.38
N VAL A 794 11.42 -19.71 -32.51
CA VAL A 794 12.57 -18.83 -32.74
C VAL A 794 13.81 -19.45 -32.10
N THR A 795 14.90 -19.54 -32.86
CA THR A 795 16.19 -20.03 -32.38
C THR A 795 17.26 -18.99 -32.63
N ILE A 796 17.97 -18.56 -31.58
CA ILE A 796 19.09 -17.62 -31.63
C ILE A 796 20.36 -18.36 -31.28
N THR A 797 21.35 -18.32 -32.16
CA THR A 797 22.66 -18.95 -31.95
C THR A 797 23.72 -17.87 -31.83
N ILE A 798 24.32 -17.76 -30.65
CA ILE A 798 25.44 -16.87 -30.33
C ILE A 798 26.69 -17.76 -30.20
N PRO A 799 27.62 -17.73 -31.18
CA PRO A 799 28.79 -18.63 -31.17
C PRO A 799 29.68 -18.44 -29.93
N VAL A 800 29.81 -17.19 -29.47
CA VAL A 800 30.65 -16.79 -28.34
C VAL A 800 29.96 -15.68 -27.55
N LEU A 801 29.85 -15.84 -26.23
CA LEU A 801 29.38 -14.84 -25.28
C LEU A 801 30.50 -14.54 -24.27
N LEU A 802 31.14 -13.38 -24.41
CA LEU A 802 32.29 -12.98 -23.61
C LEU A 802 31.91 -12.66 -22.15
N PRO A 803 32.86 -12.69 -21.20
CA PRO A 803 32.66 -12.17 -19.85
C PRO A 803 32.07 -10.76 -19.85
N ASP A 804 31.11 -10.51 -18.95
CA ASP A 804 30.28 -9.30 -18.80
C ASP A 804 29.47 -8.90 -20.04
N GLN A 805 29.46 -9.71 -21.10
CA GLN A 805 28.72 -9.37 -22.30
C GLN A 805 27.22 -9.55 -22.05
N VAL A 806 26.45 -8.53 -22.43
CA VAL A 806 24.99 -8.54 -22.45
C VAL A 806 24.51 -8.51 -23.89
N VAL A 807 23.62 -9.43 -24.25
CA VAL A 807 22.99 -9.53 -25.56
C VAL A 807 21.49 -9.37 -25.40
N GLN A 808 20.90 -8.50 -26.23
CA GLN A 808 19.47 -8.29 -26.29
C GLN A 808 18.91 -8.88 -27.58
N ILE A 809 17.78 -9.58 -27.43
CA ILE A 809 17.05 -10.24 -28.50
C ILE A 809 15.61 -9.74 -28.43
N SER A 810 15.08 -9.26 -29.56
CA SER A 810 13.68 -8.85 -29.70
C SER A 810 12.92 -9.80 -30.62
N ILE A 811 11.84 -10.40 -30.14
CA ILE A 811 10.93 -11.25 -30.91
C ILE A 811 9.57 -10.54 -31.01
N PHE A 812 9.17 -10.19 -32.22
CA PHE A 812 7.93 -9.48 -32.49
C PHE A 812 6.85 -10.47 -32.90
N THR A 813 5.67 -10.34 -32.31
CA THR A 813 4.56 -11.29 -32.48
C THR A 813 3.23 -10.57 -32.64
N THR A 814 2.26 -11.23 -33.28
CA THR A 814 0.86 -10.78 -33.38
C THR A 814 -0.04 -11.76 -32.64
N THR A 815 -0.97 -11.27 -31.82
CA THR A 815 -1.96 -12.10 -31.09
C THR A 815 -3.02 -12.67 -32.05
N LEU A 816 -3.27 -13.97 -31.95
CA LEU A 816 -4.24 -14.73 -32.75
C LEU A 816 -5.46 -15.20 -31.94
N SER A 817 -5.42 -15.10 -30.60
CA SER A 817 -6.56 -15.35 -29.70
C SER A 817 -6.30 -14.72 -28.33
N GLY A 818 -7.37 -14.35 -27.60
CA GLY A 818 -7.31 -13.66 -26.31
C GLY A 818 -7.27 -14.59 -25.11
N VAL A 819 -6.20 -15.38 -24.97
CA VAL A 819 -5.93 -16.23 -23.80
C VAL A 819 -4.60 -15.83 -23.18
N ASP A 820 -4.39 -16.15 -21.91
CA ASP A 820 -3.20 -15.91 -21.12
C ASP A 820 -1.86 -16.10 -21.89
N LEU A 821 -1.14 -15.00 -22.14
CA LEU A 821 0.01 -14.94 -23.05
C LEU A 821 1.33 -15.07 -22.30
N HIS A 822 1.54 -16.19 -21.61
CA HIS A 822 2.87 -16.53 -21.06
C HIS A 822 3.78 -17.07 -22.17
N ASN A 823 5.03 -16.61 -22.21
CA ASN A 823 5.98 -17.08 -23.23
C ASN A 823 7.37 -17.37 -22.63
N THR A 824 7.88 -18.60 -22.84
CA THR A 824 9.12 -19.08 -22.21
C THR A 824 10.24 -19.26 -23.21
N ALA A 825 11.40 -18.65 -22.95
CA ALA A 825 12.63 -18.90 -23.70
C ALA A 825 13.64 -19.65 -22.84
N CYS A 826 14.36 -20.60 -23.44
CA CYS A 826 15.38 -21.40 -22.77
C CYS A 826 16.74 -21.29 -23.47
N LEU A 827 17.78 -21.09 -22.69
CA LEU A 827 19.18 -21.00 -23.10
C LEU A 827 19.90 -22.32 -22.84
N ARG A 828 20.66 -22.79 -23.82
CA ARG A 828 21.66 -23.87 -23.73
C ARG A 828 23.02 -23.36 -24.20
N ALA A 829 24.09 -23.94 -23.70
CA ALA A 829 25.45 -23.62 -24.11
C ALA A 829 26.39 -24.77 -23.73
N ASP A 830 27.60 -24.77 -24.29
CA ASP A 830 28.65 -25.69 -23.87
C ASP A 830 29.01 -25.44 -22.39
N GLY A 831 29.13 -26.51 -21.62
CA GLY A 831 29.45 -26.43 -20.18
C GLY A 831 28.25 -26.19 -19.26
N LEU A 832 27.03 -26.01 -19.79
CA LEU A 832 25.80 -25.98 -18.98
C LEU A 832 25.20 -27.38 -18.84
N SER A 833 25.01 -27.82 -17.59
CA SER A 833 24.42 -29.12 -17.26
C SER A 833 22.91 -29.18 -17.53
N ALA A 834 22.22 -28.04 -17.48
CA ALA A 834 20.79 -27.92 -17.73
C ALA A 834 20.47 -26.61 -18.48
N PRO A 835 19.39 -26.56 -19.28
CA PRO A 835 18.94 -25.31 -19.88
C PRO A 835 18.48 -24.32 -18.80
N LYS A 836 18.77 -23.04 -18.98
CA LYS A 836 18.22 -21.96 -18.15
C LYS A 836 17.04 -21.32 -18.88
N CYS A 837 15.88 -21.24 -18.24
CA CYS A 837 14.67 -20.72 -18.86
C CYS A 837 14.16 -19.47 -18.16
N ALA A 838 13.55 -18.57 -18.93
CA ALA A 838 12.85 -17.39 -18.42
C ALA A 838 11.49 -17.27 -19.12
N THR A 839 10.44 -17.10 -18.31
CA THR A 839 9.08 -16.86 -18.77
C THR A 839 8.79 -15.36 -18.70
N GLY A 840 8.40 -14.77 -19.83
CA GLY A 840 7.97 -13.38 -19.88
C GLY A 840 6.50 -13.23 -19.59
N LEU A 841 6.17 -12.23 -18.78
CA LEU A 841 4.83 -11.69 -18.60
C LEU A 841 4.62 -10.47 -19.52
N LEU A 842 3.38 -10.22 -19.91
CA LEU A 842 3.02 -9.00 -20.63
C LEU A 842 2.97 -7.82 -19.67
N VAL A 843 3.73 -6.78 -19.99
CA VAL A 843 3.73 -5.49 -19.32
C VAL A 843 3.02 -4.50 -20.23
N SER A 844 1.85 -4.03 -19.81
CA SER A 844 1.00 -3.14 -20.60
C SER A 844 1.51 -1.69 -20.66
N GLN A 845 2.41 -1.29 -19.74
CA GLN A 845 3.11 0.00 -19.76
C GLN A 845 4.48 -0.10 -19.09
N LEU A 846 5.52 0.43 -19.76
CA LEU A 846 6.78 0.80 -19.10
C LEU A 846 6.54 2.02 -18.18
N PRO A 847 7.29 2.18 -17.08
CA PRO A 847 7.33 3.44 -16.35
C PRO A 847 7.66 4.57 -17.33
N SER A 848 6.92 5.68 -17.28
CA SER A 848 7.23 6.84 -18.11
C SER A 848 8.66 7.32 -17.78
N THR A 849 9.61 7.12 -18.69
CA THR A 849 11.01 7.59 -18.50
C THR A 849 11.14 9.10 -18.66
N GLY A 850 10.05 9.87 -18.66
CA GLY A 850 10.09 11.33 -18.72
C GLY A 850 10.69 11.93 -20.00
N PHE A 851 11.11 11.13 -20.99
CA PHE A 851 11.66 11.63 -22.24
C PHE A 851 10.70 11.42 -23.41
N ALA A 852 9.81 12.39 -23.62
CA ALA A 852 9.13 12.56 -24.90
C ALA A 852 10.15 13.07 -25.93
N GLY A 853 10.67 12.17 -26.75
CA GLY A 853 11.75 12.44 -27.70
C GLY A 853 11.43 13.39 -28.85
N TRP A 854 10.39 14.23 -28.86
CA TRP A 854 10.02 15.03 -30.05
C TRP A 854 9.95 16.56 -29.82
N ARG A 855 10.75 17.12 -28.89
CA ARG A 855 10.75 18.58 -28.62
C ARG A 855 12.12 19.28 -28.59
N LEU A 856 13.17 18.71 -29.18
CA LEU A 856 14.50 19.35 -29.16
C LEU A 856 14.68 20.55 -30.12
N ASN A 857 13.83 20.73 -31.13
CA ASN A 857 14.06 21.77 -32.15
C ASN A 857 13.42 23.14 -31.87
N TRP A 858 12.47 23.25 -30.92
CA TRP A 858 11.80 24.54 -30.63
C TRP A 858 12.42 25.31 -29.46
N VAL A 859 13.00 24.61 -28.49
CA VAL A 859 13.57 25.22 -27.28
C VAL A 859 14.88 25.96 -27.57
N LEU A 860 15.68 25.48 -28.53
CA LEU A 860 16.92 26.15 -28.94
C LEU A 860 16.67 27.46 -29.71
N THR A 861 15.55 27.57 -30.43
CA THR A 861 15.19 28.80 -31.16
C THR A 861 14.70 29.91 -30.22
N VAL A 862 13.99 29.55 -29.15
CA VAL A 862 13.47 30.52 -28.16
C VAL A 862 14.59 31.02 -27.24
N ILE A 863 15.52 30.16 -26.85
CA ILE A 863 16.69 30.56 -26.03
C ILE A 863 17.65 31.45 -26.84
N GLY A 864 17.82 31.18 -28.15
CA GLY A 864 18.58 32.04 -29.06
C GLY A 864 17.95 33.43 -29.28
N ALA A 865 16.62 33.49 -29.39
CA ALA A 865 15.90 34.76 -29.56
C ALA A 865 15.92 35.65 -28.31
N LEU A 866 15.81 35.04 -27.12
CA LEU A 866 15.88 35.77 -25.85
C LEU A 866 17.29 36.30 -25.58
N GLY A 867 18.35 35.53 -25.90
CA GLY A 867 19.74 35.96 -25.79
C GLY A 867 20.07 37.19 -26.65
N PHE A 868 19.51 37.28 -27.86
CA PHE A 868 19.73 38.40 -28.79
C PHE A 868 19.05 39.71 -28.33
N ILE A 869 17.90 39.62 -27.64
CA ILE A 869 17.18 40.78 -27.10
C ILE A 869 17.89 41.37 -25.86
N THR A 870 18.54 40.54 -25.04
CA THR A 870 19.38 41.01 -23.92
C THR A 870 20.67 41.71 -24.38
N LEU A 871 21.27 41.31 -25.51
CA LEU A 871 22.49 41.95 -26.03
C LEU A 871 22.20 43.34 -26.64
N LEU A 872 21.02 43.53 -27.24
CA LEU A 872 20.62 44.83 -27.80
C LEU A 872 20.26 45.87 -26.73
N THR A 873 19.76 45.44 -25.57
CA THR A 873 19.38 46.33 -24.46
C THR A 873 20.60 46.82 -23.66
N VAL A 874 21.65 46.01 -23.52
CA VAL A 874 22.92 46.43 -22.89
C VAL A 874 23.73 47.37 -23.78
N GLY A 875 23.70 47.18 -25.11
CA GLY A 875 24.38 48.07 -26.07
C GLY A 875 23.83 49.50 -26.12
N PHE A 876 22.55 49.69 -25.79
CA PHE A 876 21.91 51.01 -25.80
C PHE A 876 22.26 51.86 -24.57
N TRP A 877 22.67 51.23 -23.46
CA TRP A 877 22.99 51.93 -22.21
C TRP A 877 24.43 52.47 -22.15
N ILE A 878 25.34 51.97 -22.99
CA ILE A 878 26.75 52.38 -22.99
C ILE A 878 27.00 53.68 -23.82
N ARG A 879 26.02 54.15 -24.62
CA ARG A 879 26.19 55.32 -25.51
C ARG A 879 25.78 56.68 -24.95
N ARG A 880 25.40 56.81 -23.67
CA ARG A 880 25.09 58.12 -23.05
C ARG A 880 25.97 58.41 -21.84
N LYS A 881 27.20 58.89 -22.08
CA LYS A 881 27.95 59.69 -21.09
C LYS A 881 27.64 61.18 -21.31
N PRO A 882 27.16 61.93 -20.30
CA PRO A 882 27.21 63.39 -20.32
C PRO A 882 28.61 63.87 -19.92
N ARG A 883 29.10 64.89 -20.64
CA ARG A 883 30.32 65.65 -20.31
C ARG A 883 30.20 66.31 -18.94
N LEU A 884 31.22 66.12 -18.09
CA LEU A 884 31.48 66.94 -16.92
C LEU A 884 32.38 68.12 -17.34
N THR A 885 31.88 69.34 -17.20
CA THR A 885 32.69 70.57 -17.15
C THR A 885 32.75 71.07 -15.70
N ARG A 886 33.99 71.40 -15.27
CA ARG A 886 34.39 71.97 -13.98
C ARG A 886 33.70 73.31 -13.65
N SER A 887 33.48 73.59 -12.37
CA SER A 887 34.08 74.75 -11.66
C SER A 887 33.80 74.74 -10.16
N SER A 888 34.85 75.10 -9.40
CA SER A 888 34.96 75.46 -7.97
C SER A 888 34.56 74.42 -6.94
#